data_AF-A0A8H7L8N3-F1
#
_entry.id   AF-A0A8H7L8N3-F1
#
_cell.length_a   1.000
_cell.length_b   1.000
_cell.length_c   1.000
_cell.angle_alpha   90.00
_cell.angle_beta   90.00
_cell.angle_gamma   90.00
#
_symmetry.space_group_name_H-M   'P 1'
#
loop_
_entity.id
_entity.type
_entity.pdbx_description
1 polymer ?
#
loop_
_entity_poly.entity_id
_entity_poly.type
_entity_poly.pdbx_seq_one_letter_code
_entity_poly.pdbx_strand_id
1 'polypeptide(L)'
;MAISTRVALLALINALVLGLTWWTLTPNTIFSMSSRETLTEYIVEPLLASSNDHALAKLGLKPKKSVEITVPGTGEKRTIHGRFLHVTDFHPDPHYKPGSDIEGMCHGGAGKAGKYGDAIMGCDSPMALVEQTIDWIAENLKDKIDFIVWTGDNMRHDNDRRFPRTELDIFEMNEQISDLMHKKFGSMPVPSLGNNDVYPHNLFAPGPTLQTREFFKIWRPFVPQSQLHIFSRGVYFFQEVIPNKLAVLSINTLYLFQSNPLVESCDKRKDPGYKLFLWLGYVLKEMRQRNMKVWLTGHVPPTAKNYDISCLRKYILWSHEYRDVIIGGLYGHMNIDHFLPLDSKQAYASMQRKFSGAGFQTDDEEDYSLDFTLLEDLYSLYNSSVVHDTINSVEQEFGFDYTIPKSIEIQGGVPQRKVAYMETVREGTYANIKSQKKSGKNGERYSIVNVAASVVPTFNPGMRVYEYNISDLCETESYQGAGWEQFFAEIDQVMQEDDSNELRDDFTTFSNKAEALRRDKTIPRKMPKNTPLGPAYVPQSFTPERYVQYYLDLKSVNDKKKDFGYEIEYSTDDANIYAMKDLTVLEWLKLGRKLGGPVKDRTKNSKNSKSLDRLWKEFLSHSFVSSDYENLGYG
;
A
#
# COMPACT_ATOMS: atom_id res chain seq x y z
N MET A 1 4.08 74.31 -34.88
CA MET A 1 4.66 73.23 -34.04
C MET A 1 3.82 72.97 -32.77
N ALA A 2 2.49 72.87 -32.87
CA ALA A 2 1.61 72.63 -31.71
C ALA A 2 0.65 71.44 -31.90
N ILE A 3 0.91 70.59 -32.91
CA ILE A 3 0.03 69.47 -33.28
C ILE A 3 0.71 68.11 -33.04
N SER A 4 2.04 68.04 -33.00
CA SER A 4 2.78 66.78 -32.79
C SER A 4 2.86 66.34 -31.31
N THR A 5 2.84 67.28 -30.36
CA THR A 5 2.92 66.97 -28.92
C THR A 5 1.59 66.54 -28.29
N ARG A 6 0.45 66.87 -28.90
CA ARG A 6 -0.87 66.46 -28.38
C ARG A 6 -1.25 65.02 -28.72
N VAL A 7 -0.79 64.50 -29.86
CA VAL A 7 -1.08 63.11 -30.27
C VAL A 7 -0.23 62.11 -29.46
N ALA A 8 1.01 62.46 -29.15
CA ALA A 8 1.87 61.62 -28.29
C ALA A 8 1.37 61.53 -26.84
N LEU A 9 0.81 62.63 -26.28
CA LEU A 9 0.28 62.64 -24.92
C LEU A 9 -1.05 61.87 -24.80
N LEU A 10 -1.92 61.91 -25.82
CA LEU A 10 -3.17 61.15 -25.86
C LEU A 10 -2.94 59.64 -26.03
N ALA A 11 -1.90 59.23 -26.76
CA ALA A 11 -1.52 57.82 -26.87
C ALA A 11 -0.95 57.25 -25.56
N LEU A 12 -0.16 58.04 -24.81
CA LEU A 12 0.36 57.66 -23.50
C LEU A 12 -0.73 57.58 -22.41
N ILE A 13 -1.73 58.47 -22.45
CA ILE A 13 -2.85 58.45 -21.50
C ILE A 13 -3.78 57.26 -21.79
N ASN A 14 -4.05 56.91 -23.05
CA ASN A 14 -4.84 55.72 -23.38
C ASN A 14 -4.12 54.41 -23.06
N ALA A 15 -2.78 54.35 -23.18
CA ALA A 15 -2.01 53.18 -22.77
C ALA A 15 -1.96 53.01 -21.23
N LEU A 16 -1.94 54.11 -20.47
CA LEU A 16 -2.03 54.09 -19.00
C LEU A 16 -3.44 53.73 -18.51
N VAL A 17 -4.49 54.18 -19.19
CA VAL A 17 -5.88 53.82 -18.84
C VAL A 17 -6.17 52.35 -19.16
N LEU A 18 -5.65 51.81 -20.28
CA LEU A 18 -5.74 50.37 -20.58
C LEU A 18 -4.88 49.50 -19.65
N GLY A 19 -3.74 50.02 -19.16
CA GLY A 19 -2.89 49.35 -18.17
C GLY A 19 -3.45 49.35 -16.74
N LEU A 20 -4.20 50.39 -16.36
CA LEU A 20 -4.81 50.52 -15.02
C LEU A 20 -6.17 49.81 -14.89
N THR A 21 -6.88 49.57 -16.00
CA THR A 21 -8.09 48.72 -16.00
C THR A 21 -7.80 47.22 -16.02
N TRP A 22 -6.55 46.80 -16.21
CA TRP A 22 -6.12 45.40 -16.10
C TRP A 22 -5.69 44.98 -14.69
N TRP A 23 -5.60 45.92 -13.74
CA TRP A 23 -5.15 45.65 -12.37
C TRP A 23 -6.22 45.93 -11.29
N THR A 24 -7.44 46.28 -11.68
CA THR A 24 -8.53 46.58 -10.72
C THR A 24 -9.90 46.07 -11.19
N LEU A 25 -9.96 44.84 -11.70
CA LEU A 25 -11.21 44.09 -11.88
C LEU A 25 -10.98 42.62 -11.51
N THR A 26 -10.75 42.35 -10.22
CA THR A 26 -11.47 41.24 -9.61
C THR A 26 -12.83 41.78 -9.17
N PRO A 27 -13.89 41.17 -9.67
CA PRO A 27 -14.81 40.57 -8.73
C PRO A 27 -15.07 39.13 -9.14
N ASN A 28 -14.68 38.20 -8.25
CA ASN A 28 -15.56 37.17 -7.71
C ASN A 28 -16.90 37.06 -8.43
N THR A 29 -16.89 36.43 -9.60
CA THR A 29 -18.08 35.85 -10.25
C THR A 29 -17.61 34.60 -10.98
N ILE A 30 -16.94 33.73 -10.22
CA ILE A 30 -17.03 32.30 -10.46
C ILE A 30 -18.54 32.01 -10.46
N PHE A 31 -19.02 31.29 -11.47
CA PHE A 31 -20.34 30.70 -11.45
C PHE A 31 -20.56 30.07 -10.07
N SER A 32 -21.34 30.74 -9.21
CA SER A 32 -22.02 30.06 -8.13
C SER A 32 -23.07 29.20 -8.81
N MET A 33 -22.63 28.06 -9.36
CA MET A 33 -23.44 26.88 -9.16
C MET A 33 -23.56 26.79 -7.65
N SER A 34 -24.77 26.95 -7.14
CA SER A 34 -25.09 26.63 -5.76
C SER A 34 -24.47 25.26 -5.48
N SER A 35 -23.32 25.26 -4.81
CA SER A 35 -22.79 24.08 -4.18
C SER A 35 -23.87 23.73 -3.17
N ARG A 36 -24.68 22.72 -3.48
CA ARG A 36 -25.62 22.18 -2.48
C ARG A 36 -24.79 21.91 -1.23
N GLU A 37 -25.12 22.63 -0.17
CA GLU A 37 -24.49 22.45 1.13
C GLU A 37 -24.71 21.01 1.56
N THR A 38 -23.69 20.17 1.47
CA THR A 38 -23.77 18.79 1.92
C THR A 38 -23.43 18.73 3.40
N LEU A 39 -24.42 19.02 4.25
CA LEU A 39 -24.35 18.69 5.67
C LEU A 39 -24.34 17.16 5.81
N THR A 40 -23.30 16.62 6.44
CA THR A 40 -23.26 15.20 6.83
C THR A 40 -23.80 15.11 8.24
N GLU A 41 -24.94 14.47 8.41
CA GLU A 41 -25.54 14.25 9.72
C GLU A 41 -25.22 12.82 10.20
N TYR A 42 -24.58 12.72 11.37
CA TYR A 42 -24.28 11.45 12.02
C TYR A 42 -25.34 11.20 13.09
N ILE A 43 -26.35 10.39 12.79
CA ILE A 43 -27.36 9.99 13.76
C ILE A 43 -26.84 8.77 14.52
N VAL A 44 -26.36 8.99 15.73
CA VAL A 44 -25.84 7.93 16.58
C VAL A 44 -26.98 7.35 17.41
N GLU A 45 -27.49 6.20 16.99
CA GLU A 45 -28.25 5.32 17.87
C GLU A 45 -27.28 4.26 18.44
N PRO A 46 -27.04 4.22 19.77
CA PRO A 46 -26.29 3.13 20.36
C PRO A 46 -27.11 1.85 20.15
N LEU A 47 -26.63 0.98 19.25
CA LEU A 47 -27.19 -0.36 19.13
C LEU A 47 -27.02 -1.05 20.48
N LEU A 48 -28.15 -1.45 21.08
CA LEU A 48 -28.18 -2.32 22.27
C LEU A 48 -27.25 -3.49 22.00
N ALA A 49 -26.33 -3.78 22.93
CA ALA A 49 -25.33 -4.84 22.81
C ALA A 49 -26.01 -6.12 22.32
N SER A 50 -25.79 -6.47 21.05
CA SER A 50 -26.44 -7.63 20.45
C SER A 50 -25.94 -8.89 21.12
N SER A 51 -26.78 -9.92 21.16
CA SER A 51 -26.51 -11.29 21.64
C SER A 51 -25.38 -12.04 20.89
N ASN A 52 -24.51 -11.35 20.16
CA ASN A 52 -23.46 -11.90 19.27
C ASN A 52 -22.05 -11.90 19.88
N ASP A 53 -21.87 -11.59 21.17
CA ASP A 53 -20.55 -11.64 21.83
C ASP A 53 -19.86 -13.00 21.67
N HIS A 54 -20.63 -14.10 21.71
CA HIS A 54 -20.11 -15.44 21.48
C HIS A 54 -19.62 -15.66 20.04
N ALA A 55 -20.30 -15.09 19.04
CA ALA A 55 -19.89 -15.19 17.64
C ALA A 55 -18.61 -14.39 17.37
N LEU A 56 -18.48 -13.19 17.97
CA LEU A 56 -17.25 -12.39 17.91
C LEU A 56 -16.08 -13.11 18.59
N ALA A 57 -16.31 -13.68 19.78
CA ALA A 57 -15.29 -14.40 20.52
C ALA A 57 -14.75 -15.62 19.76
N LYS A 58 -15.60 -16.37 19.03
CA LYS A 58 -15.16 -17.48 18.16
C LYS A 58 -14.20 -17.02 17.05
N LEU A 59 -14.37 -15.78 16.60
CA LEU A 59 -13.50 -15.14 15.60
C LEU A 59 -12.33 -14.39 16.26
N GLY A 60 -12.19 -14.39 17.59
CA GLY A 60 -11.15 -13.64 18.29
C GLY A 60 -11.35 -12.12 18.25
N LEU A 61 -12.53 -11.64 17.85
CA LEU A 61 -12.85 -10.21 17.77
C LEU A 61 -13.37 -9.71 19.12
N LYS A 62 -13.02 -8.48 19.51
CA LYS A 62 -13.49 -7.90 20.77
C LYS A 62 -14.86 -7.26 20.58
N PRO A 63 -15.81 -7.39 21.52
CA PRO A 63 -17.05 -6.62 21.49
C PRO A 63 -16.76 -5.10 21.47
N LYS A 64 -17.43 -4.37 20.56
CA LYS A 64 -17.30 -2.91 20.41
C LYS A 64 -18.67 -2.29 20.21
N LYS A 65 -18.87 -1.08 20.77
CA LYS A 65 -20.09 -0.30 20.55
C LYS A 65 -20.08 0.21 19.12
N SER A 66 -20.95 -0.34 18.29
CA SER A 66 -21.08 0.09 16.90
C SER A 66 -21.82 1.43 16.82
N VAL A 67 -21.53 2.21 15.78
CA VAL A 67 -22.11 3.54 15.54
C VAL A 67 -22.91 3.49 14.23
N GLU A 68 -24.16 3.92 14.26
CA GLU A 68 -24.92 4.12 13.02
C GLU A 68 -24.55 5.48 12.38
N ILE A 69 -24.36 5.51 11.07
CA ILE A 69 -24.11 6.73 10.30
C ILE A 69 -25.12 6.82 9.16
N THR A 70 -25.48 8.05 8.78
CA THR A 70 -26.30 8.30 7.58
C THR A 70 -25.40 8.83 6.48
N VAL A 71 -25.35 8.13 5.35
CA VAL A 71 -24.48 8.50 4.22
C VAL A 71 -25.02 9.76 3.55
N PRO A 72 -24.18 10.81 3.39
CA PRO A 72 -24.57 12.04 2.70
C PRO A 72 -25.08 11.79 1.29
N GLY A 73 -26.14 12.50 0.92
CA GLY A 73 -26.70 12.46 -0.44
C GLY A 73 -27.62 11.27 -0.72
N THR A 74 -27.32 10.08 -0.20
CA THR A 74 -28.19 8.89 -0.37
C THR A 74 -29.18 8.71 0.78
N GLY A 75 -28.83 9.15 1.99
CA GLY A 75 -29.63 8.91 3.20
C GLY A 75 -29.57 7.46 3.68
N GLU A 76 -28.68 6.64 3.14
CA GLU A 76 -28.51 5.24 3.53
C GLU A 76 -27.92 5.16 4.94
N LYS A 77 -28.56 4.37 5.81
CA LYS A 77 -28.04 4.06 7.14
C LYS A 77 -27.02 2.93 7.06
N ARG A 78 -25.84 3.14 7.64
CA ARG A 78 -24.76 2.15 7.71
C ARG A 78 -24.26 2.03 9.14
N THR A 79 -24.05 0.81 9.60
CA THR A 79 -23.43 0.55 10.90
C THR A 79 -21.91 0.47 10.76
N ILE A 80 -21.20 1.18 11.62
CA ILE A 80 -19.74 1.17 11.75
C ILE A 80 -19.35 0.42 13.02
N HIS A 81 -18.62 -0.68 12.84
CA HIS A 81 -18.19 -1.59 13.88
C HIS A 81 -16.79 -1.27 14.42
N GLY A 82 -15.99 -0.50 13.68
CA GLY A 82 -14.60 -0.24 14.00
C GLY A 82 -13.70 -1.42 13.63
N ARG A 83 -14.00 -2.11 12.52
CA ARG A 83 -13.22 -3.26 12.02
C ARG A 83 -13.11 -3.26 10.50
N PHE A 84 -12.00 -3.76 9.96
CA PHE A 84 -11.87 -3.97 8.52
C PHE A 84 -11.03 -5.21 8.20
N LEU A 85 -11.31 -5.85 7.06
CA LEU A 85 -10.57 -7.00 6.56
C LEU A 85 -9.42 -6.54 5.65
N HIS A 86 -8.27 -7.19 5.74
CA HIS A 86 -7.22 -7.14 4.72
C HIS A 86 -6.97 -8.55 4.18
N VAL A 87 -7.16 -8.71 2.86
CA VAL A 87 -6.97 -9.95 2.09
C VAL A 87 -6.20 -9.63 0.80
N THR A 88 -5.35 -10.56 0.33
CA THR A 88 -4.45 -10.31 -0.80
C THR A 88 -4.02 -11.61 -1.48
N ASP A 89 -3.53 -11.50 -2.72
CA ASP A 89 -2.79 -12.55 -3.41
C ASP A 89 -3.60 -13.86 -3.50
N PHE A 90 -4.72 -13.81 -4.24
CA PHE A 90 -5.55 -14.99 -4.47
C PHE A 90 -4.89 -15.97 -5.43
N HIS A 91 -4.25 -15.47 -6.50
CA HIS A 91 -3.65 -16.27 -7.58
C HIS A 91 -4.54 -17.46 -8.02
N PRO A 92 -5.79 -17.23 -8.44
CA PRO A 92 -6.64 -18.28 -8.98
C PRO A 92 -5.99 -18.92 -10.21
N ASP A 93 -5.91 -20.25 -10.18
CA ASP A 93 -5.46 -21.09 -11.27
C ASP A 93 -6.63 -21.94 -11.79
N PRO A 94 -7.18 -21.61 -12.97
CA PRO A 94 -8.27 -22.36 -13.58
C PRO A 94 -7.81 -23.71 -14.16
N HIS A 95 -6.50 -23.96 -14.25
CA HIS A 95 -5.94 -25.20 -14.77
C HIS A 95 -5.57 -26.22 -13.69
N TYR A 96 -5.61 -25.82 -12.41
CA TYR A 96 -5.36 -26.69 -11.28
C TYR A 96 -6.25 -27.94 -11.29
N LYS A 97 -5.67 -29.12 -11.08
CA LYS A 97 -6.38 -30.39 -10.99
C LYS A 97 -6.01 -31.15 -9.71
N PRO A 98 -6.95 -31.35 -8.78
CA PRO A 98 -6.69 -32.21 -7.62
C PRO A 98 -6.21 -33.60 -8.04
N GLY A 99 -5.20 -34.13 -7.34
CA GLY A 99 -4.54 -35.40 -7.62
C GLY A 99 -3.52 -35.35 -8.77
N SER A 100 -3.20 -34.18 -9.30
CA SER A 100 -2.15 -34.02 -10.31
C SER A 100 -0.74 -34.01 -9.70
N ASP A 101 0.25 -34.04 -10.58
CA ASP A 101 1.65 -33.88 -10.23
C ASP A 101 2.01 -32.41 -9.96
N ILE A 102 2.80 -32.18 -8.92
CA ILE A 102 3.18 -30.86 -8.44
C ILE A 102 4.30 -30.29 -9.32
N GLU A 103 5.22 -31.14 -9.78
CA GLU A 103 6.26 -30.73 -10.75
C GLU A 103 5.65 -30.31 -12.10
N GLY A 104 4.46 -30.82 -12.39
CA GLY A 104 3.63 -30.42 -13.52
C GLY A 104 2.76 -29.18 -13.28
N MET A 105 3.14 -28.30 -12.33
CA MET A 105 2.41 -27.09 -11.91
C MET A 105 0.97 -27.35 -11.45
N CYS A 106 0.69 -28.58 -10.98
CA CYS A 106 -0.65 -29.02 -10.64
C CYS A 106 -1.69 -29.02 -11.81
N HIS A 107 -1.25 -28.99 -13.07
CA HIS A 107 -2.18 -28.97 -14.22
C HIS A 107 -2.43 -30.35 -14.87
N GLY A 108 -1.63 -31.36 -14.54
CA GLY A 108 -1.71 -32.70 -15.14
C GLY A 108 -0.76 -33.73 -14.53
N GLY A 109 -0.72 -34.92 -15.12
CA GLY A 109 -0.03 -36.07 -14.52
C GLY A 109 -0.80 -36.66 -13.34
N ALA A 110 -0.25 -37.71 -12.72
CA ALA A 110 -0.80 -38.31 -11.51
C ALA A 110 0.13 -38.01 -10.33
N GLY A 111 -0.41 -37.42 -9.28
CA GLY A 111 0.34 -37.01 -8.10
C GLY A 111 -0.56 -36.88 -6.88
N LYS A 112 -0.28 -35.89 -6.03
CA LYS A 112 -0.90 -35.74 -4.71
C LYS A 112 -1.42 -34.32 -4.45
N ALA A 113 -1.57 -33.52 -5.49
CA ALA A 113 -2.12 -32.16 -5.39
C ALA A 113 -3.48 -32.18 -4.64
N GLY A 114 -3.57 -31.42 -3.55
CA GLY A 114 -4.73 -31.35 -2.68
C GLY A 114 -5.95 -30.73 -3.36
N LYS A 115 -7.13 -30.88 -2.76
CA LYS A 115 -8.34 -30.25 -3.32
C LYS A 115 -8.27 -28.73 -3.26
N TYR A 116 -7.68 -28.21 -2.19
CA TYR A 116 -7.59 -26.78 -1.90
C TYR A 116 -6.17 -26.22 -2.07
N GLY A 117 -5.29 -26.93 -2.78
CA GLY A 117 -3.87 -26.61 -2.83
C GLY A 117 -3.13 -27.20 -1.64
N ASP A 118 -1.80 -27.10 -1.67
CA ASP A 118 -0.90 -27.56 -0.61
C ASP A 118 0.14 -26.49 -0.31
N ALA A 119 0.28 -26.12 0.96
CA ALA A 119 1.28 -25.16 1.40
C ALA A 119 2.69 -25.61 1.00
N ILE A 120 3.54 -24.66 0.59
CA ILE A 120 4.98 -24.86 0.29
C ILE A 120 5.25 -25.69 -0.98
N MET A 121 4.22 -26.26 -1.63
CA MET A 121 4.44 -27.14 -2.78
C MET A 121 4.63 -26.42 -4.12
N GLY A 122 4.33 -25.12 -4.20
CA GLY A 122 4.65 -24.30 -5.36
C GLY A 122 3.61 -24.27 -6.49
N CYS A 123 2.38 -24.69 -6.21
CA CYS A 123 1.24 -24.47 -7.10
C CYS A 123 0.45 -23.23 -6.67
N ASP A 124 -0.24 -22.61 -7.63
CA ASP A 124 -1.18 -21.53 -7.38
C ASP A 124 -2.53 -22.05 -6.85
N SER A 125 -3.44 -21.14 -6.51
CA SER A 125 -4.70 -21.50 -5.84
C SER A 125 -5.67 -22.19 -6.79
N PRO A 126 -6.18 -23.39 -6.46
CA PRO A 126 -7.35 -23.90 -7.17
C PRO A 126 -8.53 -22.94 -7.00
N MET A 127 -9.38 -22.81 -8.03
CA MET A 127 -10.61 -22.00 -7.93
C MET A 127 -11.44 -22.33 -6.68
N ALA A 128 -11.49 -23.62 -6.29
CA ALA A 128 -12.21 -24.08 -5.11
C ALA A 128 -11.69 -23.46 -3.79
N LEU A 129 -10.38 -23.17 -3.68
CA LEU A 129 -9.83 -22.46 -2.53
C LEU A 129 -10.33 -21.01 -2.52
N VAL A 130 -10.17 -20.30 -3.64
CA VAL A 130 -10.53 -18.87 -3.76
C VAL A 130 -12.03 -18.65 -3.48
N GLU A 131 -12.89 -19.46 -4.10
CA GLU A 131 -14.34 -19.37 -3.91
C GLU A 131 -14.74 -19.65 -2.47
N GLN A 132 -14.22 -20.71 -1.85
CA GLN A 132 -14.56 -21.05 -0.46
C GLN A 132 -13.98 -20.06 0.55
N THR A 133 -12.82 -19.46 0.26
CA THR A 133 -12.26 -18.37 1.07
C THR A 133 -13.20 -17.16 1.04
N ILE A 134 -13.66 -16.74 -0.14
CA ILE A 134 -14.58 -15.61 -0.28
C ILE A 134 -15.94 -15.93 0.38
N ASP A 135 -16.44 -17.14 0.22
CA ASP A 135 -17.67 -17.59 0.90
C ASP A 135 -17.52 -17.58 2.42
N TRP A 136 -16.40 -18.10 2.95
CA TRP A 136 -16.13 -18.08 4.39
C TRP A 136 -16.08 -16.66 4.94
N ILE A 137 -15.44 -15.71 4.23
CA ILE A 137 -15.43 -14.29 4.61
C ILE A 137 -16.86 -13.75 4.63
N ALA A 138 -17.66 -14.03 3.60
CA ALA A 138 -19.02 -13.55 3.49
C ALA A 138 -19.93 -14.07 4.62
N GLU A 139 -19.77 -15.34 4.99
CA GLU A 139 -20.56 -15.99 6.03
C GLU A 139 -20.16 -15.58 7.45
N ASN A 140 -18.87 -15.32 7.68
CA ASN A 140 -18.34 -15.11 9.03
C ASN A 140 -18.09 -13.64 9.38
N LEU A 141 -17.68 -12.82 8.40
CA LEU A 141 -17.15 -11.47 8.66
C LEU A 141 -17.98 -10.32 8.07
N LYS A 142 -18.75 -10.54 6.99
CA LYS A 142 -19.41 -9.47 6.23
C LYS A 142 -20.24 -8.49 7.07
N ASP A 143 -20.94 -8.99 8.09
CA ASP A 143 -21.81 -8.24 9.00
C ASP A 143 -21.06 -7.66 10.23
N LYS A 144 -19.73 -7.80 10.28
CA LYS A 144 -18.88 -7.43 11.43
C LYS A 144 -17.74 -6.48 11.06
N ILE A 145 -17.56 -6.22 9.77
CA ILE A 145 -16.51 -5.36 9.21
C ILE A 145 -17.14 -4.20 8.45
N ASP A 146 -16.39 -3.10 8.39
CA ASP A 146 -16.83 -1.86 7.76
C ASP A 146 -16.41 -1.83 6.29
N PHE A 147 -15.19 -2.25 5.98
CA PHE A 147 -14.63 -2.26 4.62
C PHE A 147 -13.63 -3.41 4.42
N ILE A 148 -13.29 -3.68 3.16
CA ILE A 148 -12.29 -4.69 2.79
C ILE A 148 -11.16 -4.02 2.02
N VAL A 149 -9.93 -4.16 2.49
CA VAL A 149 -8.72 -3.83 1.75
C VAL A 149 -8.31 -5.08 0.97
N TRP A 150 -8.33 -4.99 -0.36
CA TRP A 150 -8.02 -6.10 -1.27
C TRP A 150 -6.84 -5.73 -2.15
N THR A 151 -5.65 -6.25 -1.83
CA THR A 151 -4.40 -5.76 -2.44
C THR A 151 -3.92 -6.51 -3.67
N GLY A 152 -4.83 -7.04 -4.50
CA GLY A 152 -4.54 -7.51 -5.86
C GLY A 152 -3.94 -8.91 -5.96
N ASP A 153 -3.38 -9.21 -7.14
CA ASP A 153 -2.89 -10.50 -7.61
C ASP A 153 -4.00 -11.56 -7.71
N ASN A 154 -4.86 -11.33 -8.69
CA ASN A 154 -6.02 -12.15 -9.04
C ASN A 154 -5.76 -13.05 -10.25
N MET A 155 -4.51 -13.29 -10.60
CA MET A 155 -4.16 -14.20 -11.67
C MET A 155 -2.94 -15.03 -11.29
N ARG A 156 -2.98 -16.33 -11.59
CA ARG A 156 -1.84 -17.23 -11.41
C ARG A 156 -0.55 -16.70 -12.03
N HIS A 157 0.57 -17.23 -11.55
CA HIS A 157 1.88 -17.05 -12.13
C HIS A 157 1.95 -17.67 -13.53
N ASP A 158 2.89 -17.18 -14.35
CA ASP A 158 3.12 -17.69 -15.71
C ASP A 158 4.27 -18.71 -15.75
N ASN A 159 4.14 -19.80 -15.00
CA ASN A 159 5.12 -20.91 -14.90
C ASN A 159 4.89 -22.08 -15.86
N ASP A 160 3.69 -22.25 -16.42
CA ASP A 160 3.39 -23.38 -17.29
C ASP A 160 3.33 -22.99 -18.76
N ARG A 161 4.37 -23.36 -19.52
CA ARG A 161 4.45 -23.12 -20.97
C ARG A 161 3.36 -23.83 -21.79
N ARG A 162 2.67 -24.83 -21.24
CA ARG A 162 1.53 -25.50 -21.90
C ARG A 162 0.26 -24.66 -21.82
N PHE A 163 0.18 -23.80 -20.81
CA PHE A 163 -0.93 -22.89 -20.55
C PHE A 163 -0.37 -21.47 -20.34
N PRO A 164 0.21 -20.85 -21.38
CA PRO A 164 0.78 -19.51 -21.25
C PRO A 164 -0.30 -18.51 -20.82
N ARG A 165 0.05 -17.60 -19.93
CA ARG A 165 -0.84 -16.54 -19.46
C ARG A 165 -1.00 -15.45 -20.54
N THR A 166 -2.19 -15.30 -21.08
CA THR A 166 -2.48 -14.23 -22.05
C THR A 166 -3.04 -12.98 -21.37
N GLU A 167 -3.01 -11.83 -22.06
CA GLU A 167 -3.63 -10.59 -21.60
C GLU A 167 -5.15 -10.75 -21.40
N LEU A 168 -5.81 -11.55 -22.24
CA LEU A 168 -7.24 -11.84 -22.09
C LEU A 168 -7.52 -12.66 -20.84
N ASP A 169 -6.75 -13.72 -20.57
CA ASP A 169 -6.92 -14.53 -19.35
C ASP A 169 -6.80 -13.68 -18.07
N ILE A 170 -5.86 -12.73 -18.07
CA ILE A 170 -5.65 -11.80 -16.95
C ILE A 170 -6.89 -10.93 -16.73
N PHE A 171 -7.47 -10.34 -17.79
CA PHE A 171 -8.66 -9.51 -17.67
C PHE A 171 -9.89 -10.32 -17.29
N GLU A 172 -10.11 -11.48 -17.90
CA GLU A 172 -11.25 -12.36 -17.60
C GLU A 172 -11.22 -12.83 -16.14
N MET A 173 -10.04 -13.22 -15.63
CA MET A 173 -9.92 -13.63 -14.24
C MET A 173 -10.09 -12.44 -13.27
N ASN A 174 -9.53 -11.27 -13.59
CA ASN A 174 -9.75 -10.07 -12.79
C ASN A 174 -11.24 -9.65 -12.77
N GLU A 175 -11.95 -9.78 -13.90
CA GLU A 175 -13.39 -9.58 -13.98
C GLU A 175 -14.14 -10.60 -13.12
N GLN A 176 -13.81 -11.89 -13.23
CA GLN A 176 -14.45 -12.96 -12.46
C GLN A 176 -14.30 -12.76 -10.94
N ILE A 177 -13.10 -12.44 -10.45
CA ILE A 177 -12.88 -12.20 -9.02
C ILE A 177 -13.56 -10.89 -8.59
N SER A 178 -13.51 -9.83 -9.41
CA SER A 178 -14.20 -8.57 -9.13
C SER A 178 -15.71 -8.75 -9.03
N ASP A 179 -16.32 -9.50 -9.93
CA ASP A 179 -17.74 -9.83 -9.93
C ASP A 179 -18.13 -10.66 -8.71
N LEU A 180 -17.32 -11.64 -8.34
CA LEU A 180 -17.54 -12.45 -7.14
C LEU A 180 -17.47 -11.57 -5.87
N MET A 181 -16.45 -10.73 -5.75
CA MET A 181 -16.29 -9.78 -4.65
C MET A 181 -17.47 -8.79 -4.59
N HIS A 182 -17.87 -8.22 -5.72
CA HIS A 182 -18.99 -7.28 -5.79
C HIS A 182 -20.32 -7.96 -5.43
N LYS A 183 -20.58 -9.17 -5.96
CA LYS A 183 -21.78 -9.95 -5.65
C LYS A 183 -21.91 -10.27 -4.16
N LYS A 184 -20.79 -10.56 -3.48
CA LYS A 184 -20.79 -10.92 -2.06
C LYS A 184 -20.79 -9.69 -1.15
N PHE A 185 -20.09 -8.61 -1.53
CA PHE A 185 -19.76 -7.52 -0.62
C PHE A 185 -20.23 -6.13 -1.09
N GLY A 186 -20.87 -6.00 -2.24
CA GLY A 186 -21.25 -4.71 -2.80
C GLY A 186 -20.01 -3.87 -3.14
N SER A 187 -20.03 -2.58 -2.77
CA SER A 187 -18.91 -1.65 -2.98
C SER A 187 -17.91 -1.61 -1.80
N MET A 188 -18.06 -2.51 -0.82
CA MET A 188 -17.22 -2.57 0.38
C MET A 188 -15.72 -2.83 0.11
N PRO A 189 -15.32 -3.59 -0.95
CA PRO A 189 -13.92 -3.77 -1.30
C PRO A 189 -13.27 -2.52 -1.90
N VAL A 190 -12.03 -2.24 -1.46
CA VAL A 190 -11.12 -1.25 -2.05
C VAL A 190 -9.97 -2.01 -2.71
N PRO A 191 -10.04 -2.28 -4.03
CA PRO A 191 -9.01 -3.03 -4.76
C PRO A 191 -7.74 -2.22 -4.99
N SER A 192 -6.59 -2.90 -5.00
CA SER A 192 -5.31 -2.42 -5.53
C SER A 192 -4.77 -3.36 -6.61
N LEU A 193 -3.96 -2.83 -7.53
CA LEU A 193 -3.47 -3.55 -8.71
C LEU A 193 -2.23 -4.36 -8.38
N GLY A 194 -2.28 -5.67 -8.66
CA GLY A 194 -1.17 -6.61 -8.50
C GLY A 194 -0.20 -6.62 -9.69
N ASN A 195 0.98 -7.19 -9.49
CA ASN A 195 1.98 -7.31 -10.55
C ASN A 195 1.72 -8.51 -11.49
N ASN A 196 0.91 -9.47 -11.04
CA ASN A 196 0.39 -10.55 -11.87
C ASN A 196 -0.90 -10.18 -12.62
N ASP A 197 -1.54 -9.08 -12.24
CA ASP A 197 -2.76 -8.56 -12.88
C ASP A 197 -2.49 -7.78 -14.18
N VAL A 198 -1.26 -7.83 -14.71
CA VAL A 198 -0.84 -7.03 -15.86
C VAL A 198 -0.08 -7.87 -16.89
N TYR A 199 -0.18 -7.46 -18.15
CA TYR A 199 0.52 -8.06 -19.27
C TYR A 199 1.30 -7.01 -20.09
N PRO A 200 2.58 -7.26 -20.41
CA PRO A 200 3.45 -8.29 -19.85
C PRO A 200 3.60 -8.18 -18.32
N HIS A 201 4.04 -9.26 -17.67
CA HIS A 201 4.23 -9.29 -16.22
C HIS A 201 5.05 -8.08 -15.71
N ASN A 202 4.62 -7.46 -14.61
CA ASN A 202 5.14 -6.21 -14.01
C ASN A 202 4.98 -4.93 -14.84
N LEU A 203 4.69 -5.00 -16.14
CA LEU A 203 4.70 -3.85 -17.03
C LEU A 203 3.35 -3.12 -16.97
N PHE A 204 3.34 -1.94 -16.36
CA PHE A 204 2.19 -1.05 -16.35
C PHE A 204 2.60 0.37 -16.71
N ALA A 205 1.97 0.91 -17.77
CA ALA A 205 2.24 2.24 -18.30
C ALA A 205 1.18 3.27 -17.87
N PRO A 206 1.55 4.55 -17.69
CA PRO A 206 0.61 5.65 -17.55
C PRO A 206 -0.47 5.64 -18.63
N GLY A 207 -1.72 5.82 -18.19
CA GLY A 207 -2.89 5.81 -19.05
C GLY A 207 -3.06 7.10 -19.88
N PRO A 208 -3.96 7.07 -20.88
CA PRO A 208 -4.86 5.96 -21.20
C PRO A 208 -4.16 4.84 -21.99
N THR A 209 -4.31 3.59 -21.55
CA THR A 209 -3.85 2.38 -22.26
C THR A 209 -4.98 1.35 -22.37
N LEU A 210 -4.75 0.25 -23.10
CA LEU A 210 -5.68 -0.88 -23.08
C LEU A 210 -5.91 -1.37 -21.65
N GLN A 211 -4.83 -1.61 -20.89
CA GLN A 211 -4.91 -2.08 -19.52
C GLN A 211 -5.69 -1.12 -18.61
N THR A 212 -5.41 0.20 -18.64
CA THR A 212 -6.17 1.14 -17.78
C THR A 212 -7.65 1.20 -18.16
N ARG A 213 -7.98 1.02 -19.44
CA ARG A 213 -9.36 0.98 -19.92
C ARG A 213 -10.10 -0.30 -19.50
N GLU A 214 -9.45 -1.45 -19.50
CA GLU A 214 -10.09 -2.69 -19.04
C GLU A 214 -10.29 -2.67 -17.51
N PHE A 215 -9.29 -2.25 -16.73
CA PHE A 215 -9.47 -2.05 -15.28
C PHE A 215 -10.52 -0.98 -14.95
N PHE A 216 -10.70 0.04 -15.80
CA PHE A 216 -11.79 1.00 -15.65
C PHE A 216 -13.15 0.32 -15.71
N LYS A 217 -13.34 -0.67 -16.60
CA LYS A 217 -14.60 -1.42 -16.69
C LYS A 217 -14.76 -2.35 -15.49
N ILE A 218 -13.73 -3.13 -15.20
CA ILE A 218 -13.73 -4.16 -14.16
C ILE A 218 -13.96 -3.54 -12.77
N TRP A 219 -13.33 -2.41 -12.46
CA TRP A 219 -13.43 -1.77 -11.14
C TRP A 219 -14.44 -0.63 -11.05
N ARG A 220 -15.21 -0.37 -12.11
CA ARG A 220 -16.27 0.65 -12.09
C ARG A 220 -17.20 0.55 -10.86
N PRO A 221 -17.59 -0.65 -10.36
CA PRO A 221 -18.43 -0.76 -9.17
C PRO A 221 -17.77 -0.30 -7.86
N PHE A 222 -16.44 -0.27 -7.79
CA PHE A 222 -15.69 0.07 -6.57
C PHE A 222 -15.17 1.52 -6.56
N VAL A 223 -14.93 2.09 -7.74
CA VAL A 223 -14.35 3.44 -7.89
C VAL A 223 -15.44 4.51 -7.85
N PRO A 224 -15.34 5.53 -6.96
CA PRO A 224 -16.28 6.63 -6.94
C PRO A 224 -16.35 7.36 -8.28
N GLN A 225 -17.57 7.69 -8.73
CA GLN A 225 -17.81 8.22 -10.08
C GLN A 225 -17.01 9.50 -10.38
N SER A 226 -16.81 10.38 -9.40
CA SER A 226 -16.02 11.61 -9.53
C SER A 226 -14.54 11.37 -9.85
N GLN A 227 -14.03 10.17 -9.61
CA GLN A 227 -12.62 9.80 -9.79
C GLN A 227 -12.34 9.04 -11.08
N LEU A 228 -13.37 8.61 -11.80
CA LEU A 228 -13.23 7.71 -12.95
C LEU A 228 -12.28 8.23 -14.05
N HIS A 229 -12.25 9.55 -14.28
CA HIS A 229 -11.30 10.13 -15.23
C HIS A 229 -9.85 10.04 -14.74
N ILE A 230 -9.60 10.43 -13.48
CA ILE A 230 -8.28 10.30 -12.85
C ILE A 230 -7.84 8.84 -12.77
N PHE A 231 -8.76 7.94 -12.42
CA PHE A 231 -8.52 6.50 -12.40
C PHE A 231 -7.99 5.99 -13.75
N SER A 232 -8.54 6.46 -14.87
CA SER A 232 -8.09 6.05 -16.21
C SER A 232 -6.64 6.44 -16.54
N ARG A 233 -6.06 7.41 -15.81
CA ARG A 233 -4.67 7.88 -15.96
C ARG A 233 -3.66 6.95 -15.29
N GLY A 234 -4.05 6.17 -14.29
CA GLY A 234 -3.07 5.30 -13.63
C GLY A 234 -3.57 4.28 -12.62
N VAL A 235 -4.87 4.00 -12.58
CA VAL A 235 -5.48 2.96 -11.74
C VAL A 235 -5.18 3.20 -10.25
N TYR A 236 -5.24 4.47 -9.85
CA TYR A 236 -5.20 4.91 -8.45
C TYR A 236 -6.44 5.75 -8.16
N PHE A 237 -6.96 5.61 -6.95
CA PHE A 237 -8.17 6.28 -6.48
C PHE A 237 -8.24 6.20 -4.94
N PHE A 238 -9.27 6.78 -4.35
CA PHE A 238 -9.64 6.48 -2.98
C PHE A 238 -11.13 6.20 -2.83
N GLN A 239 -11.48 5.48 -1.77
CA GLN A 239 -12.86 5.38 -1.30
C GLN A 239 -12.97 5.97 0.11
N GLU A 240 -14.00 6.78 0.34
CA GLU A 240 -14.37 7.17 1.71
C GLU A 240 -15.07 6.00 2.39
N VAL A 241 -14.31 5.26 3.19
CA VAL A 241 -14.86 4.13 3.95
C VAL A 241 -15.69 4.61 5.14
N ILE A 242 -15.42 5.81 5.65
CA ILE A 242 -16.31 6.59 6.51
C ILE A 242 -16.41 8.00 5.91
N PRO A 243 -17.60 8.43 5.44
CA PRO A 243 -17.79 9.69 4.75
C PRO A 243 -17.16 10.88 5.47
N ASN A 244 -16.39 11.72 4.76
CA ASN A 244 -15.71 12.91 5.26
C ASN A 244 -14.79 12.70 6.49
N LYS A 245 -14.39 11.45 6.80
CA LYS A 245 -13.57 11.14 7.99
C LYS A 245 -12.41 10.20 7.72
N LEU A 246 -12.67 9.06 7.10
CA LEU A 246 -11.69 8.02 6.85
C LEU A 246 -11.76 7.57 5.39
N ALA A 247 -10.63 7.61 4.71
CA ALA A 247 -10.49 7.11 3.35
C ALA A 247 -9.42 6.02 3.25
N VAL A 248 -9.55 5.18 2.24
CA VAL A 248 -8.53 4.20 1.84
C VAL A 248 -8.04 4.61 0.45
N LEU A 249 -6.76 4.95 0.34
CA LEU A 249 -6.12 5.40 -0.90
C LEU A 249 -5.42 4.20 -1.54
N SER A 250 -6.00 3.70 -2.63
CA SER A 250 -5.41 2.65 -3.45
C SER A 250 -4.44 3.28 -4.44
N ILE A 251 -3.15 3.09 -4.20
CA ILE A 251 -2.07 3.58 -5.07
C ILE A 251 -1.57 2.48 -5.99
N ASN A 252 -1.24 2.83 -7.22
CA ASN A 252 -0.64 1.90 -8.16
C ASN A 252 0.86 1.75 -7.89
N THR A 253 1.22 0.72 -7.12
CA THR A 253 2.60 0.47 -6.69
C THR A 253 3.51 0.03 -7.84
N LEU A 254 2.96 -0.40 -8.99
CA LEU A 254 3.77 -0.73 -10.17
C LEU A 254 4.49 0.49 -10.74
N TYR A 255 4.03 1.71 -10.44
CA TYR A 255 4.73 2.94 -10.80
C TYR A 255 5.93 3.26 -9.92
N LEU A 256 6.11 2.52 -8.83
CA LEU A 256 7.24 2.65 -7.90
C LEU A 256 8.14 1.40 -7.95
N PHE A 257 7.66 0.32 -8.56
CA PHE A 257 8.27 -1.01 -8.56
C PHE A 257 9.45 -1.10 -9.53
N GLN A 258 10.63 -1.48 -9.04
CA GLN A 258 11.85 -1.53 -9.84
C GLN A 258 11.83 -2.60 -10.94
N SER A 259 10.99 -3.64 -10.80
CA SER A 259 10.81 -4.67 -11.83
C SER A 259 9.82 -4.26 -12.92
N ASN A 260 9.17 -3.10 -12.80
CA ASN A 260 8.45 -2.50 -13.93
C ASN A 260 9.49 -1.80 -14.84
N PRO A 261 9.68 -2.25 -16.09
CA PRO A 261 10.72 -1.69 -16.98
C PRO A 261 10.50 -0.23 -17.35
N LEU A 262 9.33 0.35 -17.07
CA LEU A 262 9.04 1.77 -17.29
C LEU A 262 9.43 2.67 -16.12
N VAL A 263 9.88 2.09 -14.99
CA VAL A 263 10.31 2.82 -13.80
C VAL A 263 11.83 2.98 -13.82
N GLU A 264 12.31 4.06 -14.45
CA GLU A 264 13.73 4.45 -14.36
C GLU A 264 14.05 5.23 -13.07
N SER A 265 13.08 6.06 -12.64
CA SER A 265 13.14 6.86 -11.41
C SER A 265 11.73 7.35 -11.07
N CYS A 266 11.60 8.19 -10.05
CA CYS A 266 10.40 8.94 -9.71
C CYS A 266 10.63 10.46 -9.75
N ASP A 267 11.73 10.92 -10.36
CA ASP A 267 12.13 12.32 -10.34
C ASP A 267 11.78 13.08 -11.63
N LYS A 268 11.64 12.40 -12.77
CA LYS A 268 11.33 13.05 -14.06
C LYS A 268 9.82 13.08 -14.27
N ARG A 269 9.29 14.14 -14.90
CA ARG A 269 7.85 14.28 -15.20
C ARG A 269 7.25 13.11 -15.97
N LYS A 270 8.02 12.54 -16.90
CA LYS A 270 7.63 11.38 -17.71
C LYS A 270 7.52 10.08 -16.90
N ASP A 271 8.19 10.01 -15.74
CA ASP A 271 8.26 8.79 -14.96
C ASP A 271 6.88 8.49 -14.34
N PRO A 272 6.41 7.22 -14.38
CA PRO A 272 5.10 6.86 -13.86
C PRO A 272 4.91 7.26 -12.38
N GLY A 273 5.95 7.07 -11.57
CA GLY A 273 5.92 7.41 -10.16
C GLY A 273 5.90 8.92 -9.89
N TYR A 274 6.43 9.77 -10.78
CA TYR A 274 6.24 11.23 -10.68
C TYR A 274 4.75 11.58 -10.78
N LYS A 275 4.05 11.03 -11.79
CA LYS A 275 2.62 11.28 -12.00
C LYS A 275 1.78 10.80 -10.81
N LEU A 276 2.14 9.66 -10.22
CA LEU A 276 1.51 9.17 -8.98
C LEU A 276 1.72 10.13 -7.81
N PHE A 277 2.96 10.55 -7.54
CA PHE A 277 3.24 11.46 -6.41
C PHE A 277 2.61 12.84 -6.60
N LEU A 278 2.46 13.30 -7.84
CA LEU A 278 1.76 14.55 -8.14
C LEU A 278 0.28 14.46 -7.70
N TRP A 279 -0.42 13.41 -8.14
CA TRP A 279 -1.80 13.16 -7.71
C TRP A 279 -1.91 12.98 -6.19
N LEU A 280 -1.06 12.12 -5.62
CA LEU A 280 -1.05 11.82 -4.19
C LEU A 280 -0.88 13.09 -3.37
N GLY A 281 -0.02 14.00 -3.82
CA GLY A 281 0.25 15.25 -3.14
C GLY A 281 -0.95 16.20 -3.07
N TYR A 282 -1.73 16.29 -4.15
CA TYR A 282 -2.97 17.07 -4.14
C TYR A 282 -4.04 16.43 -3.25
N VAL A 283 -4.23 15.11 -3.35
CA VAL A 283 -5.21 14.37 -2.55
C VAL A 283 -4.89 14.49 -1.07
N LEU A 284 -3.65 14.22 -0.65
CA LEU A 284 -3.27 14.30 0.77
C LEU A 284 -3.39 15.72 1.32
N LYS A 285 -3.09 16.74 0.52
CA LYS A 285 -3.28 18.14 0.91
C LYS A 285 -4.76 18.44 1.19
N GLU A 286 -5.65 17.99 0.32
CA GLU A 286 -7.10 18.15 0.50
C GLU A 286 -7.59 17.36 1.73
N MET A 287 -7.14 16.12 1.91
CA MET A 287 -7.47 15.29 3.08
C MET A 287 -7.04 15.96 4.39
N ARG A 288 -5.85 16.58 4.43
CA ARG A 288 -5.42 17.38 5.58
C ARG A 288 -6.35 18.57 5.83
N GLN A 289 -6.72 19.30 4.79
CA GLN A 289 -7.62 20.45 4.91
C GLN A 289 -9.01 20.06 5.43
N ARG A 290 -9.48 18.86 5.09
CA ARG A 290 -10.73 18.26 5.58
C ARG A 290 -10.60 17.58 6.95
N ASN A 291 -9.39 17.54 7.53
CA ASN A 291 -9.06 16.76 8.72
C ASN A 291 -9.41 15.26 8.60
N MET A 292 -9.37 14.72 7.37
CA MET A 292 -9.57 13.30 7.11
C MET A 292 -8.31 12.50 7.44
N LYS A 293 -8.50 11.22 7.78
CA LYS A 293 -7.42 10.24 7.97
C LYS A 293 -7.44 9.23 6.86
N VAL A 294 -6.27 8.66 6.57
CA VAL A 294 -6.14 7.75 5.42
C VAL A 294 -5.28 6.52 5.72
N TRP A 295 -5.68 5.39 5.16
CA TRP A 295 -4.78 4.26 4.90
C TRP A 295 -4.23 4.36 3.49
N LEU A 296 -2.94 4.07 3.31
CA LEU A 296 -2.36 3.82 1.99
C LEU A 296 -2.41 2.32 1.70
N THR A 297 -2.90 1.94 0.53
CA THR A 297 -2.95 0.54 0.10
C THR A 297 -2.35 0.39 -1.29
N GLY A 298 -1.75 -0.76 -1.54
CA GLY A 298 -1.14 -1.11 -2.81
C GLY A 298 -0.74 -2.58 -2.79
N HIS A 299 -0.25 -3.10 -3.90
CA HIS A 299 0.17 -4.50 -3.92
C HIS A 299 1.60 -4.69 -3.41
N VAL A 300 2.57 -4.10 -4.13
CA VAL A 300 4.00 -4.25 -3.84
C VAL A 300 4.39 -3.35 -2.66
N PRO A 301 4.99 -3.87 -1.58
CA PRO A 301 5.32 -3.04 -0.42
C PRO A 301 6.53 -2.13 -0.66
N PRO A 302 6.57 -0.93 -0.04
CA PRO A 302 7.64 0.04 -0.14
C PRO A 302 8.90 -0.43 0.60
N THR A 303 9.76 -1.15 -0.09
CA THR A 303 11.02 -1.69 0.46
C THR A 303 12.18 -1.42 -0.47
N ALA A 304 13.41 -1.48 0.05
CA ALA A 304 14.62 -1.39 -0.78
C ALA A 304 14.78 -2.59 -1.73
N LYS A 305 14.10 -3.72 -1.47
CA LYS A 305 14.04 -4.87 -2.38
C LYS A 305 13.07 -4.64 -3.55
N ASN A 306 12.08 -3.77 -3.39
CA ASN A 306 10.98 -3.68 -4.35
C ASN A 306 10.98 -2.37 -5.12
N TYR A 307 11.15 -1.23 -4.44
CA TYR A 307 10.98 0.07 -5.09
C TYR A 307 12.29 0.57 -5.66
N ASP A 308 12.22 1.37 -6.72
CA ASP A 308 13.36 2.20 -7.09
C ASP A 308 13.70 3.17 -5.94
N ILE A 309 14.99 3.43 -5.72
CA ILE A 309 15.46 4.25 -4.59
C ILE A 309 14.87 5.66 -4.60
N SER A 310 14.68 6.24 -5.79
CA SER A 310 14.12 7.59 -5.90
C SER A 310 12.63 7.62 -5.59
N CYS A 311 11.95 6.51 -5.83
CA CYS A 311 10.55 6.28 -5.48
C CYS A 311 10.39 6.01 -3.98
N LEU A 312 11.21 5.12 -3.41
CA LEU A 312 11.15 4.77 -2.00
C LEU A 312 11.38 5.99 -1.11
N ARG A 313 12.41 6.80 -1.37
CA ARG A 313 12.66 8.01 -0.58
C ARG A 313 11.46 8.99 -0.64
N LYS A 314 10.84 9.20 -1.81
CA LYS A 314 9.67 10.08 -1.95
C LYS A 314 8.49 9.52 -1.18
N TYR A 315 8.25 8.21 -1.27
CA TYR A 315 7.21 7.53 -0.49
C TYR A 315 7.39 7.73 1.03
N ILE A 316 8.62 7.55 1.53
CA ILE A 316 8.95 7.75 2.95
C ILE A 316 8.72 9.21 3.36
N LEU A 317 9.15 10.17 2.53
CA LEU A 317 8.93 11.59 2.80
C LEU A 317 7.43 11.94 2.86
N TRP A 318 6.62 11.46 1.92
CA TRP A 318 5.17 11.72 1.94
C TRP A 318 4.52 11.12 3.18
N SER A 319 4.90 9.88 3.54
CA SER A 319 4.43 9.22 4.76
C SER A 319 4.82 10.00 6.02
N HIS A 320 6.04 10.53 6.06
CA HIS A 320 6.54 11.29 7.21
C HIS A 320 5.89 12.68 7.31
N GLU A 321 5.81 13.43 6.21
CA GLU A 321 5.27 14.80 6.24
C GLU A 321 3.75 14.87 6.32
N TYR A 322 3.06 13.74 6.13
CA TYR A 322 1.61 13.60 6.33
C TYR A 322 1.26 12.66 7.49
N ARG A 323 2.14 12.57 8.49
CA ARG A 323 1.93 11.80 9.73
C ARG A 323 0.75 12.24 10.61
N ASP A 324 0.13 13.38 10.29
CA ASP A 324 -1.13 13.87 10.85
C ASP A 324 -2.38 13.28 10.17
N VAL A 325 -2.21 12.73 8.96
CA VAL A 325 -3.27 12.22 8.07
C VAL A 325 -3.13 10.71 7.84
N ILE A 326 -1.93 10.23 7.51
CA ILE A 326 -1.65 8.84 7.14
C ILE A 326 -1.55 7.97 8.40
N ILE A 327 -2.38 6.92 8.46
CA ILE A 327 -2.44 5.93 9.54
C ILE A 327 -1.33 4.87 9.38
N GLY A 328 -1.04 4.48 8.14
CA GLY A 328 -0.06 3.46 7.81
C GLY A 328 -0.27 2.93 6.39
N GLY A 329 0.53 1.92 6.04
CA GLY A 329 0.44 1.22 4.75
C GLY A 329 0.01 -0.25 4.89
N LEU A 330 -0.78 -0.74 3.94
CA LEU A 330 -1.28 -2.12 3.85
C LEU A 330 -0.95 -2.71 2.46
N TYR A 331 -0.19 -3.80 2.42
CA TYR A 331 0.37 -4.41 1.19
C TYR A 331 0.35 -5.94 1.20
N GLY A 332 0.59 -6.55 0.04
CA GLY A 332 0.71 -8.01 -0.17
C GLY A 332 2.04 -8.38 -0.83
N HIS A 333 1.98 -9.13 -1.94
CA HIS A 333 3.08 -9.48 -2.86
C HIS A 333 4.15 -10.43 -2.32
N MET A 334 4.59 -10.23 -1.08
CA MET A 334 5.73 -10.97 -0.52
C MET A 334 5.36 -12.40 -0.12
N ASN A 335 4.07 -12.65 0.09
CA ASN A 335 3.47 -13.85 0.68
C ASN A 335 4.08 -14.19 2.04
N ILE A 336 4.48 -13.18 2.82
CA ILE A 336 5.09 -13.33 4.14
C ILE A 336 4.43 -12.32 5.08
N ASP A 337 3.91 -12.78 6.23
CA ASP A 337 3.37 -11.90 7.26
C ASP A 337 4.49 -11.16 7.98
N HIS A 338 4.63 -9.85 7.73
CA HIS A 338 5.58 -9.03 8.47
C HIS A 338 5.24 -7.54 8.39
N PHE A 339 6.08 -6.71 9.02
CA PHE A 339 5.95 -5.25 8.97
C PHE A 339 7.31 -4.59 8.78
N LEU A 340 7.32 -3.35 8.32
CA LEU A 340 8.55 -2.59 8.07
C LEU A 340 8.43 -1.16 8.59
N PRO A 341 9.33 -0.74 9.51
CA PRO A 341 9.47 0.66 9.86
C PRO A 341 10.30 1.41 8.81
N LEU A 342 9.72 2.43 8.19
CA LEU A 342 10.38 3.29 7.22
C LEU A 342 11.01 4.50 7.90
N ASP A 343 12.31 4.73 7.71
CA ASP A 343 13.07 5.76 8.41
C ASP A 343 13.15 7.09 7.62
N SER A 344 12.51 8.15 8.12
CA SER A 344 12.51 9.45 7.45
C SER A 344 13.88 10.11 7.38
N LYS A 345 14.77 9.87 8.36
CA LYS A 345 16.13 10.43 8.33
C LYS A 345 16.97 9.79 7.21
N GLN A 346 16.75 8.50 6.92
CA GLN A 346 17.39 7.84 5.77
C GLN A 346 16.92 8.44 4.44
N ALA A 347 15.62 8.68 4.30
CA ALA A 347 15.06 9.29 3.10
C ALA A 347 15.58 10.72 2.88
N TYR A 348 15.61 11.55 3.94
CA TYR A 348 16.15 12.91 3.87
C TYR A 348 17.64 12.94 3.52
N ALA A 349 18.44 12.06 4.13
CA ALA A 349 19.86 11.97 3.80
C ALA A 349 20.10 11.52 2.36
N SER A 350 19.34 10.54 1.86
CA SER A 350 19.41 10.11 0.44
C SER A 350 19.01 11.25 -0.52
N MET A 351 17.98 12.03 -0.17
CA MET A 351 17.59 13.22 -0.92
C MET A 351 18.69 14.29 -0.94
N GLN A 352 19.26 14.61 0.22
CA GLN A 352 20.35 15.57 0.34
C GLN A 352 21.58 15.14 -0.45
N ARG A 353 21.95 13.85 -0.41
CA ARG A 353 23.11 13.32 -1.13
C ARG A 353 22.95 13.47 -2.64
N LYS A 354 21.77 13.13 -3.18
CA LYS A 354 21.46 13.25 -4.62
C LYS A 354 21.38 14.69 -5.11
N PHE A 355 20.85 15.62 -4.29
CA PHE A 355 20.56 17.00 -4.70
C PHE A 355 21.41 18.07 -4.01
N SER A 356 22.52 17.67 -3.38
CA SER A 356 23.46 18.57 -2.70
C SER A 356 23.96 19.70 -3.60
N GLY A 357 24.30 19.39 -4.86
CA GLY A 357 24.70 20.39 -5.86
C GLY A 357 23.55 21.29 -6.36
N ALA A 358 22.30 20.90 -6.16
CA ALA A 358 21.10 21.65 -6.60
C ALA A 358 20.49 22.53 -5.48
N GLY A 359 21.20 22.71 -4.36
CA GLY A 359 20.76 23.58 -3.27
C GLY A 359 19.61 23.03 -2.43
N PHE A 360 19.38 21.71 -2.45
CA PHE A 360 18.46 21.06 -1.50
C PHE A 360 19.06 21.17 -0.08
N GLN A 361 18.42 21.99 0.75
CA GLN A 361 18.80 22.18 2.14
C GLN A 361 17.72 21.61 3.04
N THR A 362 18.13 20.80 3.99
CA THR A 362 17.31 20.42 5.15
C THR A 362 17.39 21.57 6.16
N ASP A 363 16.26 22.08 6.67
CA ASP A 363 16.30 23.15 7.70
C ASP A 363 16.96 22.72 9.01
N ASP A 364 17.23 21.43 9.18
CA ASP A 364 17.92 20.91 10.35
C ASP A 364 19.42 20.92 10.06
N GLU A 365 20.18 21.75 10.81
CA GLU A 365 21.63 21.63 11.00
C GLU A 365 22.03 20.30 11.68
N GLU A 366 21.17 19.27 11.65
CA GLU A 366 21.56 17.94 12.05
C GLU A 366 22.49 17.40 10.96
N ASP A 367 23.75 17.23 11.32
CA ASP A 367 24.74 16.55 10.51
C ASP A 367 24.29 15.10 10.26
N TYR A 368 23.64 14.88 9.11
CA TYR A 368 23.20 13.56 8.65
C TYR A 368 24.40 12.65 8.27
N SER A 369 25.65 13.12 8.38
CA SER A 369 26.85 12.41 7.90
C SER A 369 27.52 11.50 8.93
N LEU A 370 27.08 11.45 10.19
CA LEU A 370 27.78 10.71 11.25
C LEU A 370 26.79 9.93 12.14
N ASP A 371 26.71 8.60 11.98
CA ASP A 371 26.10 7.58 12.90
C ASP A 371 24.78 6.85 12.48
N PHE A 372 24.47 6.72 11.18
CA PHE A 372 23.39 5.78 10.77
C PHE A 372 23.56 5.17 9.37
N THR A 373 23.03 3.94 9.21
CA THR A 373 22.89 3.20 7.94
C THR A 373 22.10 4.03 6.93
N LEU A 374 22.68 4.33 5.77
CA LEU A 374 22.02 5.07 4.71
C LEU A 374 20.96 4.20 4.00
N LEU A 375 20.07 4.83 3.25
CA LEU A 375 19.09 4.10 2.44
C LEU A 375 19.81 3.22 1.41
N GLU A 376 20.87 3.74 0.80
CA GLU A 376 21.73 3.03 -0.16
C GLU A 376 22.42 1.78 0.42
N ASP A 377 22.76 1.81 1.71
CA ASP A 377 23.33 0.64 2.38
C ASP A 377 22.29 -0.48 2.51
N LEU A 378 21.02 -0.13 2.75
CA LEU A 378 19.93 -1.11 2.76
C LEU A 378 19.75 -1.76 1.39
N TYR A 379 19.75 -0.98 0.29
CA TYR A 379 19.72 -1.55 -1.07
C TYR A 379 20.85 -2.53 -1.30
N SER A 380 22.07 -2.16 -0.88
CA SER A 380 23.24 -3.03 -1.03
C SER A 380 23.07 -4.35 -0.25
N LEU A 381 22.51 -4.28 0.96
CA LEU A 381 22.24 -5.45 1.80
C LEU A 381 21.19 -6.39 1.16
N TYR A 382 20.06 -5.85 0.68
CA TYR A 382 19.01 -6.65 0.03
C TYR A 382 19.49 -7.25 -1.29
N ASN A 383 20.36 -6.57 -2.04
CA ASN A 383 20.95 -7.14 -3.25
C ASN A 383 21.99 -8.23 -2.94
N SER A 384 22.77 -8.11 -1.87
CA SER A 384 23.79 -9.11 -1.51
C SER A 384 23.23 -10.41 -0.92
N SER A 385 22.09 -10.32 -0.23
CA SER A 385 21.40 -11.47 0.38
C SER A 385 20.56 -12.23 -0.64
N VAL A 386 20.20 -11.57 -1.75
CA VAL A 386 19.47 -12.14 -2.87
C VAL A 386 20.45 -12.32 -4.04
N VAL A 387 21.33 -13.33 -3.95
CA VAL A 387 21.83 -13.94 -5.20
C VAL A 387 20.58 -14.42 -5.90
N HIS A 388 20.25 -13.86 -7.07
CA HIS A 388 19.03 -14.13 -7.82
C HIS A 388 18.63 -15.62 -7.77
N ASP A 389 17.32 -15.92 -7.82
CA ASP A 389 16.78 -17.27 -7.98
C ASP A 389 17.17 -17.81 -9.37
N THR A 390 18.47 -18.04 -9.56
CA THR A 390 19.08 -18.60 -10.75
C THR A 390 19.09 -20.11 -10.63
N ILE A 391 18.76 -20.74 -11.75
CA ILE A 391 18.84 -22.18 -11.98
C ILE A 391 20.23 -22.70 -11.57
N ASN A 392 20.31 -23.40 -10.44
CA ASN A 392 21.39 -24.34 -10.19
C ASN A 392 21.00 -25.69 -10.79
N SER A 393 21.28 -25.89 -12.09
CA SER A 393 21.69 -27.18 -12.67
C SER A 393 21.82 -27.08 -14.19
N VAL A 394 22.89 -27.71 -14.69
CA VAL A 394 23.24 -27.96 -16.11
C VAL A 394 23.94 -26.81 -16.84
N GLU A 395 25.16 -26.49 -16.42
CA GLU A 395 26.22 -26.14 -17.38
C GLU A 395 26.98 -27.42 -17.75
N GLN A 396 26.57 -28.05 -18.85
CA GLN A 396 27.44 -28.92 -19.62
C GLN A 396 27.50 -28.36 -21.04
N GLU A 397 28.71 -27.92 -21.41
CA GLU A 397 29.25 -27.71 -22.76
C GLU A 397 28.29 -27.18 -23.84
N PHE A 398 28.39 -25.89 -24.19
CA PHE A 398 28.52 -25.45 -25.60
C PHE A 398 29.02 -24.00 -25.63
N GLY A 399 30.24 -23.79 -26.12
CA GLY A 399 30.91 -22.50 -26.18
C GLY A 399 30.39 -21.60 -27.31
N PHE A 400 29.42 -20.76 -26.99
CA PHE A 400 29.07 -19.59 -27.81
C PHE A 400 28.87 -18.36 -26.90
N ASP A 401 29.73 -17.37 -27.11
CA ASP A 401 29.74 -16.06 -26.43
C ASP A 401 28.67 -15.15 -27.04
N TYR A 402 27.46 -15.23 -26.48
CA TYR A 402 26.42 -14.20 -26.58
C TYR A 402 25.80 -14.09 -25.18
N THR A 403 26.07 -12.99 -24.48
CA THR A 403 25.49 -12.65 -23.18
C THR A 403 24.00 -12.30 -23.32
N ILE A 404 23.15 -13.32 -23.44
CA ILE A 404 21.72 -13.21 -23.18
C ILE A 404 21.54 -13.00 -21.66
N PRO A 405 20.77 -12.00 -21.19
CA PRO A 405 20.53 -11.83 -19.75
C PRO A 405 19.77 -13.07 -19.24
N LYS A 406 20.49 -13.97 -18.55
CA LYS A 406 19.91 -15.15 -17.91
C LYS A 406 19.30 -14.76 -16.57
N SER A 407 18.04 -14.35 -16.58
CA SER A 407 17.17 -14.27 -15.40
C SER A 407 15.83 -14.93 -15.74
N ILE A 408 15.79 -16.26 -15.76
CA ILE A 408 14.53 -16.99 -15.69
C ILE A 408 14.19 -17.06 -14.21
N GLU A 409 13.54 -16.02 -13.69
CA GLU A 409 12.84 -16.13 -12.40
C GLU A 409 11.75 -17.17 -12.57
N ILE A 410 11.83 -18.29 -11.85
CA ILE A 410 10.73 -19.27 -11.84
C ILE A 410 9.61 -18.66 -11.00
N GLN A 411 8.68 -17.99 -11.66
CA GLN A 411 7.51 -17.36 -11.03
C GLN A 411 6.50 -18.43 -10.67
N GLY A 412 6.10 -18.57 -9.40
CA GLY A 412 5.18 -19.64 -8.98
C GLY A 412 5.87 -21.00 -8.85
N GLY A 413 6.39 -21.27 -7.66
CA GLY A 413 7.12 -22.50 -7.35
C GLY A 413 7.35 -22.64 -5.86
N VAL A 414 8.04 -23.71 -5.43
CA VAL A 414 8.35 -23.94 -4.02
C VAL A 414 9.08 -22.72 -3.45
N PRO A 415 8.60 -22.08 -2.36
CA PRO A 415 9.24 -20.89 -1.83
C PRO A 415 10.66 -21.21 -1.36
N GLN A 416 11.64 -20.42 -1.81
CA GLN A 416 13.04 -20.54 -1.41
C GLN A 416 13.51 -19.27 -0.71
N ARG A 417 14.46 -19.42 0.23
CA ARG A 417 15.21 -18.33 0.89
C ARG A 417 14.35 -17.30 1.63
N LYS A 418 13.10 -17.65 1.96
CA LYS A 418 12.21 -16.73 2.68
C LYS A 418 12.68 -16.53 4.13
N VAL A 419 13.34 -17.52 4.74
CA VAL A 419 14.00 -17.37 6.05
C VAL A 419 15.18 -16.40 5.94
N ALA A 420 16.08 -16.57 4.96
CA ALA A 420 17.19 -15.63 4.74
C ALA A 420 16.72 -14.19 4.48
N TYR A 421 15.60 -14.00 3.76
CA TYR A 421 14.98 -12.68 3.61
C TYR A 421 14.54 -12.12 4.97
N MET A 422 13.87 -12.91 5.82
CA MET A 422 13.45 -12.45 7.14
C MET A 422 14.62 -12.15 8.07
N GLU A 423 15.72 -12.91 8.01
CA GLU A 423 16.95 -12.56 8.73
C GLU A 423 17.57 -11.26 8.19
N THR A 424 17.53 -11.02 6.87
CA THR A 424 17.96 -9.74 6.29
C THR A 424 17.12 -8.57 6.82
N VAL A 425 15.81 -8.73 6.93
CA VAL A 425 14.91 -7.75 7.56
C VAL A 425 15.30 -7.56 9.04
N ARG A 426 15.57 -8.65 9.76
CA ARG A 426 15.95 -8.61 11.16
C ARG A 426 17.24 -7.83 11.40
N GLU A 427 18.27 -8.08 10.60
CA GLU A 427 19.59 -7.46 10.73
C GLU A 427 19.62 -6.03 10.16
N GLY A 428 19.07 -5.84 8.97
CA GLY A 428 19.10 -4.56 8.26
C GLY A 428 18.10 -3.54 8.82
N THR A 429 16.93 -4.00 9.27
CA THR A 429 15.81 -3.13 9.63
C THR A 429 15.54 -3.16 11.14
N TYR A 430 15.12 -4.30 11.69
CA TYR A 430 14.66 -4.40 13.08
C TYR A 430 15.76 -4.11 14.09
N ALA A 431 16.95 -4.68 13.89
CA ALA A 431 18.10 -4.41 14.72
C ALA A 431 18.47 -2.93 14.67
N ASN A 432 18.34 -2.27 13.51
CA ASN A 432 18.76 -0.87 13.35
C ASN A 432 17.74 0.17 13.81
N ILE A 433 16.55 -0.23 14.26
CA ILE A 433 15.56 0.67 14.85
C ILE A 433 16.20 1.44 16.01
N LYS A 434 16.11 2.76 15.94
CA LYS A 434 16.72 3.66 16.92
C LYS A 434 15.95 3.65 18.24
N SER A 435 16.62 4.09 19.31
CA SER A 435 15.99 4.23 20.63
C SER A 435 14.88 5.28 20.59
N GLN A 436 13.96 5.25 21.56
CA GLN A 436 12.87 6.23 21.63
C GLN A 436 13.40 7.68 21.63
N LYS A 437 14.49 7.97 22.35
CA LYS A 437 15.15 9.28 22.34
C LYS A 437 15.56 9.74 20.93
N LYS A 438 16.09 8.82 20.10
CA LYS A 438 16.53 9.10 18.72
C LYS A 438 15.40 8.99 17.67
N SER A 439 14.22 8.50 18.07
CA SER A 439 13.06 8.28 17.18
C SER A 439 11.97 9.35 17.34
N GLY A 440 12.07 10.17 18.39
CA GLY A 440 11.00 11.06 18.83
C GLY A 440 10.11 10.42 19.88
N LYS A 441 9.32 11.24 20.60
CA LYS A 441 8.52 10.81 21.75
C LYS A 441 7.55 9.68 21.38
N ASN A 442 6.93 9.78 20.21
CA ASN A 442 5.95 8.82 19.69
C ASN A 442 6.50 8.00 18.50
N GLY A 443 7.81 8.10 18.22
CA GLY A 443 8.43 7.40 17.08
C GLY A 443 8.26 8.13 15.75
N GLU A 444 8.11 9.45 15.76
CA GLU A 444 7.85 10.35 14.62
C GLU A 444 8.85 10.22 13.46
N ARG A 445 10.06 9.72 13.74
CA ARG A 445 11.07 9.37 12.73
C ARG A 445 10.60 8.28 11.76
N TYR A 446 9.68 7.41 12.19
CA TYR A 446 9.28 6.24 11.43
C TYR A 446 7.82 6.31 10.99
N SER A 447 7.51 5.63 9.90
CA SER A 447 6.15 5.21 9.52
C SER A 447 6.12 3.68 9.40
N ILE A 448 4.94 3.06 9.55
CA ILE A 448 4.81 1.60 9.56
C ILE A 448 4.06 1.11 8.32
N VAL A 449 4.63 0.09 7.72
CA VAL A 449 4.11 -0.65 6.57
C VAL A 449 3.80 -2.06 7.03
N ASN A 450 2.60 -2.56 6.71
CA ASN A 450 2.20 -3.94 6.99
C ASN A 450 2.13 -4.72 5.69
N VAL A 451 2.68 -5.93 5.71
CA VAL A 451 2.63 -6.89 4.61
C VAL A 451 1.83 -8.09 5.10
N ALA A 452 0.71 -8.37 4.45
CA ALA A 452 -0.18 -9.45 4.84
C ALA A 452 0.27 -10.80 4.28
N ALA A 453 -0.12 -11.86 4.98
CA ALA A 453 -0.15 -13.21 4.42
C ALA A 453 -1.09 -13.29 3.22
N SER A 454 -0.82 -14.22 2.31
CA SER A 454 -1.54 -14.41 1.05
C SER A 454 -2.57 -15.53 1.14
N VAL A 455 -3.56 -15.52 0.24
CA VAL A 455 -4.45 -16.68 0.06
C VAL A 455 -3.80 -17.78 -0.78
N VAL A 456 -2.94 -17.42 -1.74
CA VAL A 456 -2.16 -18.40 -2.52
C VAL A 456 -1.36 -19.31 -1.59
N PRO A 457 -1.35 -20.64 -1.84
CA PRO A 457 -0.74 -21.62 -0.93
C PRO A 457 0.80 -21.66 -1.04
N THR A 458 1.44 -20.49 -1.13
CA THR A 458 2.90 -20.37 -0.88
C THR A 458 3.21 -20.89 0.52
N PHE A 459 2.41 -20.47 1.50
CA PHE A 459 2.31 -21.05 2.85
C PHE A 459 0.86 -21.48 3.08
N ASN A 460 0.41 -21.62 4.33
CA ASN A 460 -1.03 -21.73 4.53
C ASN A 460 -1.72 -20.42 4.11
N PRO A 461 -2.92 -20.49 3.51
CA PRO A 461 -3.71 -19.30 3.18
C PRO A 461 -4.01 -18.48 4.43
N GLY A 462 -3.80 -17.17 4.37
CA GLY A 462 -3.99 -16.25 5.49
C GLY A 462 -4.73 -14.97 5.13
N MET A 463 -5.35 -14.35 6.13
CA MET A 463 -5.98 -13.02 6.06
C MET A 463 -6.06 -12.40 7.45
N ARG A 464 -6.31 -11.10 7.58
CA ARG A 464 -6.44 -10.47 8.92
C ARG A 464 -7.57 -9.47 9.04
N VAL A 465 -8.15 -9.37 10.23
CA VAL A 465 -9.13 -8.36 10.58
C VAL A 465 -8.54 -7.40 11.59
N TYR A 466 -8.47 -6.13 11.22
CA TYR A 466 -8.05 -5.03 12.08
C TYR A 466 -9.23 -4.52 12.90
N GLU A 467 -8.98 -4.12 14.14
CA GLU A 467 -9.91 -3.37 14.98
C GLU A 467 -9.33 -1.98 15.23
N TYR A 468 -10.13 -0.93 15.05
CA TYR A 468 -9.70 0.47 15.17
C TYR A 468 -10.66 1.30 16.02
N ASN A 469 -10.14 2.33 16.67
CA ASN A 469 -10.91 3.17 17.58
C ASN A 469 -11.97 3.98 16.82
N ILE A 470 -13.21 3.96 17.31
CA ILE A 470 -14.37 4.69 16.75
C ILE A 470 -15.06 5.60 17.79
N SER A 471 -14.43 5.81 18.95
CA SER A 471 -15.07 6.45 20.12
C SER A 471 -15.52 7.88 19.84
N ASP A 472 -14.74 8.67 19.08
CA ASP A 472 -15.03 10.08 18.80
C ASP A 472 -15.69 10.30 17.43
N LEU A 473 -16.18 9.23 16.77
CA LEU A 473 -17.06 9.38 15.60
C LEU A 473 -18.37 10.13 15.94
N CYS A 474 -18.68 10.27 17.23
CA CYS A 474 -19.88 10.91 17.75
C CYS A 474 -19.80 12.46 17.74
N GLU A 475 -18.59 13.01 17.69
CA GLU A 475 -18.36 14.46 17.81
C GLU A 475 -17.69 14.95 16.53
N THR A 476 -18.44 15.36 15.51
CA THR A 476 -17.79 16.15 14.46
C THR A 476 -18.66 17.07 13.63
N GLU A 477 -18.05 18.20 13.31
CA GLU A 477 -18.52 19.28 12.46
C GLU A 477 -18.61 18.83 10.99
N SER A 478 -19.61 19.38 10.29
CA SER A 478 -19.75 19.30 8.84
C SER A 478 -18.60 20.03 8.16
N TYR A 479 -17.87 19.36 7.27
CA TYR A 479 -16.89 20.06 6.42
C TYR A 479 -17.63 20.98 5.44
N GLN A 480 -17.29 22.26 5.47
CA GLN A 480 -17.80 23.27 4.54
C GLN A 480 -16.73 23.51 3.46
N GLY A 481 -16.90 22.92 2.29
CA GLY A 481 -16.00 23.11 1.15
C GLY A 481 -16.51 22.48 -0.13
N ALA A 482 -15.70 22.54 -1.19
CA ALA A 482 -16.05 22.01 -2.50
C ALA A 482 -16.27 20.47 -2.44
N GLY A 483 -17.27 19.97 -3.17
CA GLY A 483 -17.48 18.52 -3.31
C GLY A 483 -16.35 17.85 -4.08
N TRP A 484 -16.25 16.52 -3.98
CA TRP A 484 -15.22 15.75 -4.69
C TRP A 484 -15.29 15.88 -6.21
N GLU A 485 -16.49 16.08 -6.77
CA GLU A 485 -16.66 16.33 -8.21
C GLU A 485 -15.89 17.56 -8.67
N GLN A 486 -16.03 18.68 -7.96
CA GLN A 486 -15.31 19.90 -8.27
C GLN A 486 -13.80 19.73 -8.06
N PHE A 487 -13.40 19.14 -6.92
CA PHE A 487 -11.98 18.88 -6.64
C PHE A 487 -11.32 18.07 -7.76
N PHE A 488 -11.93 16.97 -8.19
CA PHE A 488 -11.34 16.12 -9.22
C PHE A 488 -11.37 16.74 -10.62
N ALA A 489 -12.35 17.60 -10.93
CA ALA A 489 -12.33 18.39 -12.15
C ALA A 489 -11.14 19.37 -12.19
N GLU A 490 -10.83 20.01 -11.07
CA GLU A 490 -9.68 20.92 -10.94
C GLU A 490 -8.34 20.16 -11.01
N ILE A 491 -8.23 19.04 -10.29
CA ILE A 491 -7.02 18.21 -10.32
C ILE A 491 -6.76 17.67 -11.72
N ASP A 492 -7.79 17.27 -12.44
CA ASP A 492 -7.63 16.76 -13.80
C ASP A 492 -7.01 17.81 -14.74
N GLN A 493 -7.49 19.06 -14.67
CA GLN A 493 -6.92 20.17 -15.44
C GLN A 493 -5.44 20.39 -15.08
N VAL A 494 -5.12 20.40 -13.79
CA VAL A 494 -3.75 20.59 -13.31
C VAL A 494 -2.82 19.47 -13.79
N MET A 495 -3.30 18.22 -13.82
CA MET A 495 -2.52 17.08 -14.31
C MET A 495 -2.32 17.13 -15.83
N GLN A 496 -3.34 17.55 -16.59
CA GLN A 496 -3.23 17.76 -18.04
C GLN A 496 -2.24 18.89 -18.38
N GLU A 497 -2.26 19.98 -17.62
CA GLU A 497 -1.30 21.08 -17.79
C GLU A 497 0.14 20.61 -17.52
N ASP A 498 0.37 19.80 -16.48
CA ASP A 498 1.73 19.30 -16.19
C ASP A 498 2.23 18.34 -17.26
N ASP A 499 1.37 17.46 -17.80
CA ASP A 499 1.70 16.63 -18.97
C ASP A 499 2.08 17.48 -20.20
N SER A 500 1.38 18.60 -20.45
CA SER A 500 1.68 19.45 -21.60
C SER A 500 3.04 20.16 -21.50
N ASN A 501 3.51 20.40 -20.27
CA ASN A 501 4.81 21.01 -20.00
C ASN A 501 5.98 20.02 -20.13
N GLU A 502 5.70 18.72 -20.23
CA GLU A 502 6.67 17.63 -20.45
C GLU A 502 7.54 17.87 -21.70
N LEU A 503 6.98 18.45 -22.76
CA LEU A 503 7.63 18.66 -24.07
C LEU A 503 8.73 19.75 -24.10
N ARG A 504 8.98 20.47 -22.99
CA ARG A 504 9.87 21.64 -22.95
C ARG A 504 11.17 21.47 -22.15
N ASP A 505 11.37 20.33 -21.49
CA ASP A 505 12.39 20.19 -20.42
C ASP A 505 13.73 19.58 -20.87
N ASP A 506 13.90 19.19 -22.14
CA ASP A 506 15.05 18.39 -22.59
C ASP A 506 16.40 19.16 -22.67
N PHE A 507 16.42 20.48 -22.41
CA PHE A 507 17.64 21.32 -22.49
C PHE A 507 17.70 22.43 -21.42
N THR A 508 17.68 22.07 -20.12
CA THR A 508 17.82 23.08 -19.03
C THR A 508 19.21 23.13 -18.40
N THR A 509 19.71 24.35 -18.14
CA THR A 509 21.02 24.64 -17.51
C THR A 509 21.03 24.30 -16.00
N PHE A 510 22.22 24.20 -15.39
CA PHE A 510 22.38 23.85 -13.97
C PHE A 510 21.63 24.80 -13.00
N SER A 511 21.58 26.10 -13.29
CA SER A 511 20.81 27.08 -12.48
C SER A 511 19.30 26.79 -12.50
N ASN A 512 18.77 26.27 -13.61
CA ASN A 512 17.35 25.94 -13.74
C ASN A 512 17.00 24.65 -12.97
N LYS A 513 17.96 23.75 -12.69
CA LYS A 513 17.74 22.51 -11.93
C LYS A 513 17.45 22.76 -10.44
N ALA A 514 18.11 23.74 -9.82
CA ALA A 514 17.84 24.12 -8.43
C ALA A 514 16.45 24.75 -8.24
N GLU A 515 16.04 25.59 -9.18
CA GLU A 515 14.70 26.19 -9.20
C GLU A 515 13.61 25.16 -9.54
N ALA A 516 13.88 24.24 -10.48
CA ALA A 516 13.00 23.12 -10.79
C ALA A 516 12.77 22.21 -9.57
N LEU A 517 13.81 21.91 -8.80
CA LEU A 517 13.70 21.12 -7.57
C LEU A 517 12.88 21.84 -6.49
N ARG A 518 13.05 23.16 -6.31
CA ARG A 518 12.22 23.97 -5.38
C ARG A 518 10.75 24.02 -5.78
N ARG A 519 10.46 23.83 -7.07
CA ARG A 519 9.11 23.82 -7.64
C ARG A 519 8.57 22.40 -7.84
N ASP A 520 9.34 21.35 -7.54
CA ASP A 520 8.91 19.97 -7.70
C ASP A 520 7.78 19.66 -6.72
N LYS A 521 6.57 19.56 -7.27
CA LYS A 521 5.34 19.30 -6.51
C LYS A 521 5.24 17.86 -6.00
N THR A 522 6.13 16.97 -6.46
CA THR A 522 6.16 15.57 -6.04
C THR A 522 7.02 15.34 -4.80
N ILE A 523 7.70 16.38 -4.29
CA ILE A 523 8.36 16.39 -2.99
C ILE A 523 7.40 17.05 -1.99
N PRO A 524 7.08 16.39 -0.87
CA PRO A 524 6.17 16.98 0.11
C PRO A 524 6.80 18.20 0.77
N ARG A 525 5.96 19.20 1.07
CA ARG A 525 6.34 20.27 1.99
C ARG A 525 6.37 19.70 3.41
N LYS A 526 7.23 20.29 4.25
CA LYS A 526 7.28 19.92 5.67
C LYS A 526 5.92 20.14 6.34
N MET A 527 5.55 19.20 7.22
CA MET A 527 4.41 19.30 8.10
C MET A 527 4.55 20.56 8.97
N PRO A 528 3.52 21.42 9.08
CA PRO A 528 3.59 22.60 9.92
C PRO A 528 3.89 22.22 11.38
N LYS A 529 4.82 22.94 12.04
CA LYS A 529 5.37 22.58 13.36
C LYS A 529 4.32 22.38 14.46
N ASN A 530 3.19 23.07 14.38
CA ASN A 530 2.12 23.03 15.39
C ASN A 530 0.99 22.04 15.04
N THR A 531 1.14 21.26 13.96
CA THR A 531 0.13 20.27 13.57
C THR A 531 0.21 19.07 14.51
N PRO A 532 -0.91 18.64 15.12
CA PRO A 532 -0.91 17.46 15.97
C PRO A 532 -0.64 16.20 15.15
N LEU A 533 -0.05 15.19 15.80
CA LEU A 533 0.18 13.89 15.17
C LEU A 533 -1.12 13.12 14.98
N GLY A 534 -1.12 12.28 13.95
CA GLY A 534 -2.27 11.48 13.57
C GLY A 534 -2.44 10.20 14.40
N PRO A 535 -3.50 9.44 14.09
CA PRO A 535 -3.89 8.21 14.80
C PRO A 535 -2.84 7.09 14.79
N ALA A 536 -1.88 7.11 13.86
CA ALA A 536 -0.76 6.18 13.86
C ALA A 536 0.17 6.36 15.07
N TYR A 537 0.25 7.58 15.62
CA TYR A 537 1.27 7.95 16.62
C TYR A 537 0.67 8.20 18.00
N VAL A 538 -0.53 8.76 18.05
CA VAL A 538 -1.21 9.14 19.29
C VAL A 538 -2.60 8.49 19.30
N PRO A 539 -2.96 7.73 20.35
CA PRO A 539 -4.28 7.14 20.48
C PRO A 539 -5.39 8.18 20.37
N GLN A 540 -6.23 8.04 19.35
CA GLN A 540 -7.40 8.87 19.05
C GLN A 540 -8.34 8.07 18.14
N SER A 541 -9.43 8.68 17.66
CA SER A 541 -10.26 8.06 16.63
C SER A 541 -9.46 7.64 15.39
N PHE A 542 -9.78 6.45 14.88
CA PHE A 542 -9.08 5.73 13.80
C PHE A 542 -7.70 5.14 14.15
N THR A 543 -7.23 5.26 15.40
CA THR A 543 -6.05 4.51 15.84
C THR A 543 -6.33 3.01 15.72
N PRO A 544 -5.48 2.24 15.02
CA PRO A 544 -5.59 0.79 15.00
C PRO A 544 -5.17 0.23 16.37
N GLU A 545 -5.98 -0.66 16.92
CA GLU A 545 -5.87 -1.16 18.30
C GLU A 545 -5.28 -2.56 18.34
N ARG A 546 -5.71 -3.43 17.42
CA ARG A 546 -5.18 -4.79 17.26
C ARG A 546 -5.57 -5.33 15.88
N TYR A 547 -4.99 -6.45 15.51
CA TYR A 547 -5.61 -7.32 14.50
C TYR A 547 -5.59 -8.77 14.96
N VAL A 548 -6.49 -9.55 14.35
CA VAL A 548 -6.51 -11.01 14.41
C VAL A 548 -6.07 -11.52 13.05
N GLN A 549 -4.99 -12.31 13.03
CA GLN A 549 -4.57 -13.04 11.85
C GLN A 549 -5.27 -14.40 11.85
N TYR A 550 -5.87 -14.75 10.72
CA TYR A 550 -6.46 -16.06 10.47
C TYR A 550 -5.63 -16.84 9.47
N TYR A 551 -5.70 -18.16 9.58
CA TYR A 551 -5.12 -19.06 8.59
C TYR A 551 -6.02 -20.27 8.32
N LEU A 552 -5.79 -20.93 7.19
CA LEU A 552 -6.42 -22.19 6.82
C LEU A 552 -5.39 -23.32 6.89
N ASP A 553 -5.57 -24.26 7.80
CA ASP A 553 -4.77 -25.49 7.87
C ASP A 553 -5.10 -26.43 6.69
N LEU A 554 -4.48 -26.16 5.54
CA LEU A 554 -4.69 -26.90 4.29
C LEU A 554 -4.49 -28.40 4.47
N LYS A 555 -3.47 -28.80 5.23
CA LYS A 555 -3.15 -30.20 5.48
C LYS A 555 -4.31 -30.91 6.16
N SER A 556 -4.82 -30.36 7.26
CA SER A 556 -5.94 -30.97 7.98
C SER A 556 -7.24 -30.97 7.17
N VAL A 557 -7.50 -29.93 6.38
CA VAL A 557 -8.70 -29.82 5.54
C VAL A 557 -8.63 -30.82 4.36
N ASN A 558 -7.49 -30.93 3.67
CA ASN A 558 -7.30 -31.90 2.59
C ASN A 558 -7.36 -33.35 3.12
N ASP A 559 -6.83 -33.61 4.32
CA ASP A 559 -6.92 -34.91 5.01
C ASP A 559 -8.33 -35.22 5.55
N LYS A 560 -9.30 -34.30 5.43
CA LYS A 560 -10.66 -34.39 5.99
C LYS A 560 -10.68 -34.56 7.52
N LYS A 561 -9.64 -34.10 8.20
CA LYS A 561 -9.57 -34.03 9.68
C LYS A 561 -10.32 -32.82 10.22
N LYS A 562 -10.44 -31.77 9.42
CA LYS A 562 -11.23 -30.56 9.67
C LYS A 562 -12.08 -30.24 8.44
N ASP A 563 -13.22 -29.60 8.67
CA ASP A 563 -13.99 -28.95 7.60
C ASP A 563 -13.25 -27.70 7.11
N PHE A 564 -13.56 -27.23 5.90
CA PHE A 564 -12.98 -25.98 5.38
C PHE A 564 -13.42 -24.81 6.26
N GLY A 565 -12.44 -24.09 6.82
CA GLY A 565 -12.70 -22.90 7.60
C GLY A 565 -11.41 -22.31 8.14
N TYR A 566 -11.35 -20.98 8.16
CA TYR A 566 -10.23 -20.27 8.74
C TYR A 566 -10.32 -20.30 10.27
N GLU A 567 -9.17 -20.46 10.90
CA GLU A 567 -9.00 -20.45 12.35
C GLU A 567 -8.04 -19.32 12.77
N ILE A 568 -8.10 -18.93 14.04
CA ILE A 568 -7.24 -17.87 14.57
C ILE A 568 -5.81 -18.41 14.62
N GLU A 569 -4.89 -17.70 13.96
CA GLU A 569 -3.46 -17.96 14.09
C GLU A 569 -2.93 -17.24 15.34
N TYR A 570 -3.06 -15.91 15.37
CA TYR A 570 -2.68 -15.09 16.51
C TYR A 570 -3.46 -13.76 16.56
N SER A 571 -3.40 -13.09 17.70
CA SER A 571 -3.76 -11.67 17.82
C SER A 571 -2.60 -10.85 18.39
N THR A 572 -2.44 -9.61 17.91
CA THR A 572 -1.29 -8.76 18.26
C THR A 572 -1.16 -8.43 19.76
N ASP A 573 -2.27 -8.42 20.47
CA ASP A 573 -2.35 -8.13 21.91
C ASP A 573 -2.35 -9.40 22.78
N ASP A 574 -2.16 -10.59 22.21
CA ASP A 574 -1.96 -11.80 23.00
C ASP A 574 -0.72 -11.63 23.89
N ALA A 575 -0.94 -11.67 25.20
CA ALA A 575 0.07 -11.44 26.22
C ALA A 575 1.20 -12.49 26.20
N ASN A 576 0.95 -13.67 25.62
CA ASN A 576 1.91 -14.76 25.52
C ASN A 576 2.77 -14.69 24.24
N ILE A 577 2.37 -13.87 23.27
CA ILE A 577 3.03 -13.76 21.96
C ILE A 577 3.71 -12.39 21.85
N TYR A 578 2.97 -11.35 21.45
CA TYR A 578 3.53 -10.02 21.19
C TYR A 578 3.23 -8.99 22.27
N ALA A 579 2.10 -9.15 22.98
CA ALA A 579 1.64 -8.27 24.04
C ALA A 579 1.61 -6.77 23.62
N MET A 580 1.19 -6.49 22.38
CA MET A 580 1.08 -5.11 21.89
C MET A 580 -0.14 -4.45 22.52
N LYS A 581 0.05 -3.26 23.08
CA LYS A 581 -1.04 -2.49 23.72
C LYS A 581 -2.03 -1.95 22.69
N ASP A 582 -1.48 -1.41 21.61
CA ASP A 582 -2.16 -0.86 20.45
C ASP A 582 -1.24 -1.03 19.24
N LEU A 583 -1.67 -0.60 18.05
CA LEU A 583 -0.85 -0.65 16.83
C LEU A 583 -0.27 0.72 16.47
N THR A 584 0.02 1.56 17.47
CA THR A 584 0.74 2.81 17.22
C THR A 584 2.17 2.53 16.75
N VAL A 585 2.76 3.49 16.04
CA VAL A 585 4.16 3.43 15.56
C VAL A 585 5.11 3.09 16.71
N LEU A 586 4.91 3.67 17.89
CA LEU A 586 5.76 3.40 19.04
C LEU A 586 5.75 1.93 19.47
N GLU A 587 4.58 1.26 19.48
CA GLU A 587 4.46 -0.15 19.83
C GLU A 587 5.08 -1.06 18.76
N TRP A 588 4.91 -0.76 17.47
CA TRP A 588 5.61 -1.45 16.39
C TRP A 588 7.13 -1.35 16.52
N LEU A 589 7.66 -0.15 16.84
CA LEU A 589 9.09 0.04 17.06
C LEU A 589 9.58 -0.71 18.31
N LYS A 590 8.75 -0.88 19.35
CA LYS A 590 9.09 -1.71 20.51
C LYS A 590 9.19 -3.18 20.11
N LEU A 591 8.21 -3.70 19.35
CA LEU A 591 8.25 -5.08 18.85
C LEU A 591 9.48 -5.30 17.97
N GLY A 592 9.71 -4.44 16.97
CA GLY A 592 10.87 -4.54 16.08
C GLY A 592 12.20 -4.53 16.84
N ARG A 593 12.37 -3.67 17.85
CA ARG A 593 13.59 -3.68 18.69
C ARG A 593 13.75 -4.98 19.49
N LYS A 594 12.66 -5.61 19.94
CA LYS A 594 12.73 -6.93 20.60
C LYS A 594 13.18 -8.01 19.60
N LEU A 595 12.57 -8.03 18.41
CA LEU A 595 12.91 -8.98 17.34
C LEU A 595 14.37 -8.86 16.91
N GLY A 596 14.86 -7.63 16.69
CA GLY A 596 16.25 -7.35 16.31
C GLY A 596 17.26 -7.32 17.46
N GLY A 597 16.82 -7.45 18.71
CA GLY A 597 17.67 -7.31 19.91
C GLY A 597 18.88 -8.26 19.94
N PRO A 598 18.68 -9.59 19.76
CA PRO A 598 19.78 -10.57 19.80
C PRO A 598 20.88 -10.35 18.76
N VAL A 599 20.54 -9.75 17.61
CA VAL A 599 21.52 -9.45 16.55
C VAL A 599 22.54 -8.41 17.00
N LYS A 600 22.12 -7.42 17.81
CA LYS A 600 22.99 -6.34 18.31
C LYS A 600 23.93 -6.78 19.42
N ASP A 601 23.53 -7.75 20.23
CA ASP A 601 24.23 -8.18 21.45
C ASP A 601 24.75 -9.64 21.34
N ARG A 602 25.41 -9.99 20.23
CA ARG A 602 26.00 -11.33 19.98
C ARG A 602 26.95 -11.85 21.09
N THR A 603 27.32 -11.02 22.06
CA THR A 603 28.28 -11.32 23.14
C THR A 603 27.66 -11.54 24.52
N LYS A 604 26.33 -11.41 24.72
CA LYS A 604 25.71 -11.59 26.06
C LYS A 604 24.77 -12.78 26.12
N ASN A 605 25.32 -13.95 26.47
CA ASN A 605 24.58 -15.15 26.88
C ASN A 605 23.79 -14.91 28.19
N SER A 606 22.68 -14.18 28.11
CA SER A 606 21.77 -13.91 29.23
C SER A 606 20.44 -14.64 29.07
N LYS A 607 19.71 -14.88 30.16
CA LYS A 607 18.34 -15.44 30.11
C LYS A 607 17.40 -14.62 29.22
N ASN A 608 17.63 -13.31 29.12
CA ASN A 608 16.85 -12.41 28.26
C ASN A 608 17.07 -12.72 26.76
N SER A 609 18.30 -13.06 26.35
CA SER A 609 18.62 -13.44 24.96
C SER A 609 17.80 -14.65 24.49
N LYS A 610 17.71 -15.70 25.32
CA LYS A 610 16.93 -16.90 25.01
C LYS A 610 15.44 -16.61 24.81
N SER A 611 14.88 -15.69 25.60
CA SER A 611 13.48 -15.29 25.47
C SER A 611 13.21 -14.55 24.16
N LEU A 612 14.15 -13.70 23.74
CA LEU A 612 14.04 -12.94 22.49
C LEU A 612 14.26 -13.84 21.26
N ASP A 613 15.12 -14.84 21.35
CA ASP A 613 15.27 -15.85 20.30
C ASP A 613 14.02 -16.72 20.14
N ARG A 614 13.34 -17.05 21.26
CA ARG A 614 12.04 -17.72 21.20
C ARG A 614 11.00 -16.83 20.51
N LEU A 615 10.95 -15.54 20.87
CA LEU A 615 10.04 -14.58 20.21
C LEU A 615 10.31 -14.48 18.71
N TRP A 616 11.58 -14.50 18.28
CA TRP A 616 11.92 -14.50 16.87
C TRP A 616 11.45 -15.77 16.14
N LYS A 617 11.65 -16.95 16.75
CA LYS A 617 11.15 -18.22 16.18
C LYS A 617 9.63 -18.22 16.05
N GLU A 618 8.93 -17.75 17.07
CA GLU A 618 7.47 -17.58 17.03
C GLU A 618 7.06 -16.62 15.90
N PHE A 619 7.76 -15.49 15.78
CA PHE A 619 7.53 -14.52 14.72
C PHE A 619 7.78 -15.10 13.33
N LEU A 620 8.81 -15.94 13.14
CA LEU A 620 9.04 -16.65 11.88
C LEU A 620 7.93 -17.64 11.56
N SER A 621 7.44 -18.38 12.55
CA SER A 621 6.32 -19.32 12.35
C SER A 621 5.07 -18.59 11.84
N HIS A 622 4.72 -17.45 12.45
CA HIS A 622 3.64 -16.60 11.96
C HIS A 622 3.95 -15.94 10.61
N SER A 623 5.22 -15.56 10.37
CA SER A 623 5.64 -14.98 9.07
C SER A 623 5.33 -15.93 7.91
N PHE A 624 5.40 -17.23 8.17
CA PHE A 624 5.09 -18.30 7.22
C PHE A 624 3.77 -19.01 7.53
N VAL A 625 2.84 -18.29 8.17
CA VAL A 625 1.44 -18.70 8.35
C VAL A 625 1.32 -20.10 8.97
N SER A 626 2.15 -20.40 9.97
CA SER A 626 2.15 -21.66 10.70
C SER A 626 2.27 -22.90 9.80
N SER A 627 2.99 -22.78 8.68
CA SER A 627 3.21 -23.87 7.73
C SER A 627 4.45 -24.72 8.03
N ASP A 628 5.16 -24.45 9.13
CA ASP A 628 6.42 -25.10 9.53
C ASP A 628 7.60 -24.86 8.56
N TYR A 629 7.48 -23.88 7.68
CA TYR A 629 8.47 -23.62 6.61
C TYR A 629 9.87 -23.32 7.15
N GLU A 630 9.96 -22.59 8.26
CA GLU A 630 11.22 -22.20 8.90
C GLU A 630 12.07 -23.39 9.37
N ASN A 631 11.49 -24.59 9.47
CA ASN A 631 12.16 -25.80 9.90
C ASN A 631 12.49 -26.76 8.76
N LEU A 632 12.08 -26.47 7.51
CA LEU A 632 12.25 -27.38 6.37
C LEU A 632 13.61 -27.28 5.66
N GLY A 633 14.46 -26.31 6.02
CA GLY A 633 15.78 -26.15 5.43
C GLY A 633 15.78 -25.57 4.00
N TYR A 634 14.67 -24.97 3.56
CA TYR A 634 14.58 -24.14 2.35
C TYR A 634 15.12 -22.71 2.55
N GLY A 635 15.63 -22.45 3.75
CA GLY A 635 15.92 -21.13 4.30
C GLY A 635 17.13 -20.43 3.72
#